data_AF-A0A4E9EKS4-F1
#
_entry.id   AF-A0A4E9EKS4-F1
#
_cell.length_a   1.000
_cell.length_b   1.000
_cell.length_c   1.000
_cell.angle_alpha   90.00
_cell.angle_beta   90.00
_cell.angle_gamma   90.00
#
_symmetry.space_group_name_H-M   'P 1'
#
loop_
_entity.id
_entity.type
_entity.pdbx_description
1 polymer ?
#
loop_
_entity_poly.entity_id
_entity_poly.type
_entity_poly.pdbx_seq_one_letter_code
_entity_poly.pdbx_strand_id
1 'polypeptide(L)'
;MAEPNTKTLEAKCYCGSVHFTVDVPVSELPLLTHLCHCSLCRYSSGAPCVFHATLPDGVKPKFVEPSTRNSMASYPLGANSWPWIFCPTCGSHIASTGPPENEYWTVSTSIFIDSSDSFDTCKHIFSESTKDGGIAEMLTHMKGKAFIDWNPSRDSPEAKTVESQPEVGENGEERLRVECHCKGVSFTIPRPNQEVREDKYYSQFVSHRDEKKWLATFDACDDCRLSNGTHVVGWTFIPLSVCEPRIKDDLLIGTAKTFKSSDSVVRSFCGTCGATVFYSHSDRRPSDDHHVVDLATGIIRAPEGVMARNWLTWRARIAWADSGKRFDNDFIASFQEGMRKWVLEREVVQRAFLSTMASSGRCYNDAIDALNSLQTPFDIVEARRKAGIKPNAVSIQEMKTYLHRIGYTPSDLNKLNIVHVAGTKGKGSTCAFVDSILSQYQHVRGTPRKTGLFISPHLIAVRERIRINSTPISEELFVKYFFEVWDRLEVAPKDDADKLMPPRPIYARYLTLMSWHVFLQEGIDVAVYETGIGGEFDATNVVENPVASGISTLGIDHVFALGDTVAKIAWHKAGIMKTGSAAFTIEQVPDADEVLRKRAEEKKVDLKVLDIDPRLSAVKIRPDAAFQKRNATLAVALAEIALKNIGIALPQRSEPLPKEFVDGLERVVWRGRCEVKKEDNVTWHVDGAHTSDSLKMCSKWFKDETSGRNGPRVMIFNQQGRSEATEFLESVFKATKRDGQPAFDHVIFCTNVTYAESGYKRDFVNHQFDPAEIDKMIVQQRFAKKWTALDPSATVKVMPTIEQSIDYARHIGEDLPEGETVQALITGSLHLVGGALGILEKADAL
;
A
#
# COMPACT_ATOMS: atom_id res chain seq x y z
N MET A 1 -31.62 -42.17 -51.52
CA MET A 1 -30.96 -41.00 -50.91
C MET A 1 -30.55 -41.43 -49.52
N ALA A 2 -29.27 -41.31 -49.15
CA ALA A 2 -28.85 -41.62 -47.78
C ALA A 2 -29.60 -40.68 -46.83
N GLU A 3 -30.12 -41.20 -45.71
CA GLU A 3 -30.67 -40.33 -44.67
C GLU A 3 -29.59 -39.30 -44.29
N PRO A 4 -29.93 -38.00 -44.22
CA PRO A 4 -28.97 -36.99 -43.82
C PRO A 4 -28.45 -37.35 -42.43
N ASN A 5 -27.13 -37.39 -42.28
CA ASN A 5 -26.49 -37.67 -41.00
C ASN A 5 -26.77 -36.49 -40.05
N THR A 6 -27.76 -36.65 -39.17
CA THR A 6 -28.21 -35.64 -38.21
C THR A 6 -27.90 -36.05 -36.77
N LYS A 7 -27.60 -35.07 -35.91
CA LYS A 7 -27.55 -35.23 -34.45
C LYS A 7 -28.82 -34.62 -33.85
N THR A 8 -29.53 -35.40 -33.04
CA THR A 8 -30.67 -34.92 -32.26
C THR A 8 -30.15 -34.19 -31.02
N LEU A 9 -30.59 -32.95 -30.82
CA LEU A 9 -30.35 -32.17 -29.60
C LEU A 9 -31.65 -32.02 -28.82
N GLU A 10 -31.60 -32.19 -27.50
CA GLU A 10 -32.76 -32.15 -26.61
C GLU A 10 -32.79 -30.85 -25.79
N ALA A 11 -33.94 -30.16 -25.79
CA ALA A 11 -34.17 -28.91 -25.07
C ALA A 11 -35.36 -29.01 -24.11
N LYS A 12 -35.15 -28.55 -22.87
CA LYS A 12 -36.15 -28.61 -21.80
C LYS A 12 -36.02 -27.40 -20.87
N CYS A 13 -37.12 -26.68 -20.64
CA CYS A 13 -37.15 -25.63 -19.61
C CYS A 13 -37.19 -26.21 -18.19
N TYR A 14 -36.96 -25.39 -17.16
CA TYR A 14 -36.91 -25.87 -15.78
C TYR A 14 -38.10 -26.74 -15.34
N CYS A 15 -39.33 -26.30 -15.56
CA CYS A 15 -40.53 -27.03 -15.15
C CYS A 15 -40.90 -28.19 -16.10
N GLY A 16 -40.18 -28.34 -17.22
CA GLY A 16 -40.44 -29.37 -18.24
C GLY A 16 -41.71 -29.16 -19.07
N SER A 17 -42.48 -28.09 -18.87
CA SER A 17 -43.69 -27.83 -19.66
C SER A 17 -43.37 -27.53 -21.13
N VAL A 18 -42.18 -27.00 -21.41
CA VAL A 18 -41.63 -26.83 -22.75
C VAL A 18 -40.49 -27.84 -22.91
N HIS A 19 -40.69 -28.81 -23.79
CA HIS A 19 -39.76 -29.90 -24.07
C HIS A 19 -39.83 -30.27 -25.54
N PHE A 20 -38.71 -30.17 -26.24
CA PHE A 20 -38.62 -30.52 -27.66
C PHE A 20 -37.23 -31.03 -28.01
N THR A 21 -37.13 -31.71 -29.15
CA THR A 21 -35.85 -32.06 -29.78
C THR A 21 -35.70 -31.33 -31.11
N VAL A 22 -34.47 -31.20 -31.60
CA VAL A 22 -34.15 -30.69 -32.93
C VAL A 22 -33.13 -31.62 -33.59
N ASP A 23 -33.38 -32.01 -34.83
CA ASP A 23 -32.43 -32.82 -35.60
C ASP A 23 -31.58 -31.89 -36.47
N VAL A 24 -30.31 -31.71 -36.11
CA VAL A 24 -29.39 -30.79 -36.77
C VAL A 24 -28.44 -31.60 -37.66
N PRO A 25 -28.23 -31.23 -38.94
CA PRO A 25 -27.21 -31.86 -39.77
C PRO A 25 -25.84 -31.78 -39.10
N VAL A 26 -25.11 -32.90 -39.04
CA VAL A 26 -23.78 -32.94 -38.39
C VAL A 26 -22.79 -31.97 -39.06
N SER A 27 -22.98 -31.65 -40.34
CA SER A 27 -22.17 -30.66 -41.08
C SER A 27 -22.37 -29.21 -40.63
N GLU A 28 -23.47 -28.90 -39.93
CA GLU A 28 -23.79 -27.57 -39.41
C GLU A 28 -23.38 -27.40 -37.94
N LEU A 29 -22.86 -28.47 -37.30
CA LEU A 29 -22.41 -28.42 -35.91
C LEU A 29 -20.91 -28.09 -35.80
N PRO A 30 -20.49 -27.33 -34.78
CA PRO A 30 -21.32 -26.71 -33.73
C PRO A 30 -22.09 -25.46 -34.22
N LEU A 31 -23.30 -25.23 -33.68
CA LEU A 31 -24.09 -24.04 -33.99
C LEU A 31 -23.50 -22.79 -33.34
N LEU A 32 -23.31 -21.72 -34.12
CA LEU A 32 -22.80 -20.45 -33.61
C LEU A 32 -23.76 -19.85 -32.58
N THR A 33 -23.22 -19.58 -31.38
CA THR A 33 -23.96 -19.03 -30.25
C THR A 33 -23.57 -17.57 -30.02
N HIS A 34 -24.58 -16.69 -30.03
CA HIS A 34 -24.45 -15.27 -29.80
C HIS A 34 -24.83 -14.90 -28.36
N LEU A 35 -23.99 -14.12 -27.70
CA LEU A 35 -24.30 -13.46 -26.43
C LEU A 35 -24.89 -12.08 -26.75
N CYS A 36 -26.21 -11.98 -26.67
CA CYS A 36 -26.92 -10.74 -26.91
C CYS A 36 -27.01 -9.90 -25.65
N HIS A 37 -26.45 -8.68 -25.74
CA HIS A 37 -26.43 -7.71 -24.67
C HIS A 37 -27.43 -6.57 -24.85
N CYS A 38 -28.34 -6.59 -25.84
CA CYS A 38 -29.26 -5.48 -26.04
C CYS A 38 -30.24 -5.30 -24.86
N SER A 39 -30.71 -4.07 -24.64
CA SER A 39 -31.70 -3.76 -23.60
C SER A 39 -32.96 -4.63 -23.69
N LEU A 40 -33.46 -4.90 -24.90
CA LEU A 40 -34.65 -5.74 -25.12
C LEU A 40 -34.48 -7.14 -24.52
N CYS A 41 -33.37 -7.82 -24.85
CA CYS A 41 -33.07 -9.16 -24.36
C CYS A 41 -32.87 -9.17 -22.84
N ARG A 42 -32.12 -8.22 -22.27
CA ARG A 42 -31.89 -8.17 -20.82
C ARG A 42 -33.17 -7.89 -20.04
N TYR A 43 -33.96 -6.93 -20.50
CA TYR A 43 -35.17 -6.49 -19.81
C TYR A 43 -36.33 -7.49 -19.93
N SER A 44 -36.28 -8.39 -20.91
CA SER A 44 -37.29 -9.44 -21.14
C SER A 44 -36.90 -10.80 -20.56
N SER A 45 -35.62 -11.05 -20.33
CA SER A 45 -35.13 -12.26 -19.63
C SER A 45 -34.93 -12.04 -18.12
N GLY A 46 -34.53 -10.83 -17.71
CA GLY A 46 -33.99 -10.56 -16.39
C GLY A 46 -32.52 -10.96 -16.21
N ALA A 47 -31.85 -11.41 -17.28
CA ALA A 47 -30.45 -11.78 -17.27
C ALA A 47 -29.54 -10.64 -17.79
N PRO A 48 -28.24 -10.64 -17.42
CA PRO A 48 -27.27 -9.66 -17.88
C PRO A 48 -26.99 -9.74 -19.40
N CYS A 49 -27.16 -10.93 -20.00
CA CYS A 49 -27.14 -11.17 -21.44
C CYS A 49 -27.85 -12.49 -21.74
N VAL A 50 -28.17 -12.77 -23.01
CA VAL A 50 -28.90 -13.98 -23.43
C VAL A 50 -28.12 -14.74 -24.50
N PHE A 51 -28.21 -16.07 -24.50
CA PHE A 51 -27.38 -16.98 -25.30
C PHE A 51 -28.22 -17.66 -26.36
N HIS A 52 -28.10 -17.25 -27.62
CA HIS A 52 -28.94 -17.80 -28.69
C HIS A 52 -28.15 -18.38 -29.86
N ALA A 53 -28.70 -19.42 -30.47
CA ALA A 53 -28.24 -19.96 -31.75
C ALA A 53 -29.42 -19.99 -32.73
N THR A 54 -29.16 -19.62 -33.98
CA THR A 54 -30.16 -19.74 -35.05
C THR A 54 -30.08 -21.15 -35.65
N LEU A 55 -31.21 -21.86 -35.70
CA LEU A 55 -31.28 -23.18 -36.31
C LEU A 55 -31.11 -23.09 -37.83
N PRO A 56 -30.47 -24.08 -38.47
CA PRO A 56 -30.33 -24.11 -39.93
C PRO A 56 -31.67 -24.10 -40.66
N ASP A 57 -31.67 -23.63 -41.90
CA ASP A 57 -32.87 -23.56 -42.73
C ASP A 57 -33.58 -24.92 -42.81
N GLY A 58 -34.89 -24.93 -42.54
CA GLY A 58 -35.72 -26.13 -42.53
C GLY A 58 -35.66 -26.98 -41.25
N VAL A 59 -34.73 -26.71 -40.33
CA VAL A 59 -34.67 -27.38 -39.01
C VAL A 59 -35.72 -26.76 -38.08
N LYS A 60 -36.61 -27.59 -37.54
CA LYS A 60 -37.70 -27.15 -36.64
C LYS A 60 -37.78 -28.00 -35.38
N PRO A 61 -38.22 -27.42 -34.24
CA PRO A 61 -38.51 -28.16 -33.02
C PRO A 61 -39.56 -29.26 -33.21
N LYS A 62 -39.26 -30.45 -32.69
CA LYS A 62 -40.16 -31.59 -32.54
C LYS A 62 -40.54 -31.70 -31.07
N PHE A 63 -41.76 -31.28 -30.72
CA PHE A 63 -42.20 -31.28 -29.33
C PHE A 63 -42.39 -32.70 -28.78
N VAL A 64 -41.92 -32.91 -27.55
CA VAL A 64 -42.05 -34.17 -26.83
C VAL A 64 -43.31 -34.11 -25.97
N GLU A 65 -44.23 -35.06 -26.14
CA GLU A 65 -45.50 -35.06 -25.41
C GLU A 65 -45.30 -35.06 -23.89
N PRO A 66 -46.11 -34.30 -23.11
CA PRO A 66 -47.30 -33.55 -23.53
C PRO A 66 -47.01 -32.12 -24.03
N SER A 67 -45.74 -31.75 -24.23
CA SER A 67 -45.37 -30.44 -24.73
C SER A 67 -45.84 -30.24 -26.16
N THR A 68 -46.27 -29.03 -26.49
CA THR A 68 -46.66 -28.61 -27.84
C THR A 68 -46.21 -27.17 -28.08
N ARG A 69 -46.37 -26.65 -29.31
CA ARG A 69 -46.15 -25.22 -29.58
C ARG A 69 -46.98 -24.31 -28.65
N ASN A 70 -48.18 -24.75 -28.25
CA ASN A 70 -49.08 -24.00 -27.37
C ASN A 70 -48.67 -24.03 -25.89
N SER A 71 -47.65 -24.82 -25.54
CA SER A 71 -47.06 -24.83 -24.20
C SER A 71 -46.19 -23.60 -23.91
N MET A 72 -45.99 -22.73 -24.90
CA MET A 72 -45.18 -21.51 -24.81
C MET A 72 -46.06 -20.25 -24.91
N ALA A 73 -45.61 -19.17 -24.30
CA ALA A 73 -46.18 -17.83 -24.46
C ALA A 73 -45.28 -16.97 -25.35
N SER A 74 -45.89 -15.98 -26.01
CA SER A 74 -45.22 -15.07 -26.93
C SER A 74 -45.48 -13.62 -26.52
N TYR A 75 -44.44 -12.79 -26.57
CA TYR A 75 -44.49 -11.37 -26.25
C TYR A 75 -43.81 -10.55 -27.37
N PRO A 76 -44.48 -9.52 -27.93
CA PRO A 76 -43.87 -8.66 -28.94
C PRO A 76 -42.86 -7.69 -28.31
N LEU A 77 -41.59 -7.78 -28.70
CA LEU A 77 -40.51 -6.91 -28.19
C LEU A 77 -40.54 -5.50 -28.78
N GLY A 78 -41.17 -5.31 -29.95
CA GLY A 78 -41.26 -4.02 -30.64
C GLY A 78 -41.75 -4.19 -32.08
N ALA A 79 -42.04 -3.07 -32.76
CA ALA A 79 -42.63 -3.08 -34.11
C ALA A 79 -41.74 -3.76 -35.18
N ASN A 80 -40.42 -3.78 -34.98
CA ASN A 80 -39.44 -4.35 -35.91
C ASN A 80 -38.65 -5.52 -35.29
N SER A 81 -39.19 -6.16 -34.24
CA SER A 81 -38.51 -7.26 -33.54
C SER A 81 -39.39 -8.49 -33.51
N TRP A 82 -38.74 -9.64 -33.68
CA TRP A 82 -39.41 -10.93 -33.63
C TRP A 82 -39.94 -11.23 -32.23
N PRO A 83 -41.03 -12.02 -32.13
CA PRO A 83 -41.64 -12.35 -30.84
C PRO A 83 -40.66 -13.02 -29.89
N TRP A 84 -40.69 -12.61 -28.63
CA TRP A 84 -39.99 -13.24 -27.52
C TRP A 84 -40.83 -14.40 -26.99
N ILE A 85 -40.29 -15.62 -27.07
CA ILE A 85 -41.00 -16.82 -26.65
C ILE A 85 -40.43 -17.32 -25.33
N PHE A 86 -41.32 -17.59 -24.38
CA PHE A 86 -40.96 -18.03 -23.04
C PHE A 86 -41.94 -19.06 -22.50
N CYS A 87 -41.56 -19.77 -21.44
CA CYS A 87 -42.43 -20.72 -20.75
C CYS A 87 -43.40 -19.96 -19.81
N PRO A 88 -44.73 -20.09 -19.98
CA PRO A 88 -45.71 -19.39 -19.15
C PRO A 88 -45.79 -19.90 -17.70
N THR A 89 -45.16 -21.04 -17.42
CA THR A 89 -45.14 -21.69 -16.09
C THR A 89 -43.94 -21.27 -15.27
N CYS A 90 -42.74 -21.20 -15.87
CA CYS A 90 -41.50 -20.91 -15.14
C CYS A 90 -40.75 -19.64 -15.59
N GLY A 91 -41.23 -18.93 -16.61
CA GLY A 91 -40.61 -17.71 -17.13
C GLY A 91 -39.44 -17.93 -18.09
N SER A 92 -38.91 -19.15 -18.18
CA SER A 92 -37.72 -19.50 -18.97
C SER A 92 -37.81 -19.03 -20.42
N HIS A 93 -36.79 -18.30 -20.88
CA HIS A 93 -36.66 -17.93 -22.27
C HIS A 93 -36.39 -19.15 -23.15
N ILE A 94 -37.19 -19.32 -24.19
CA ILE A 94 -37.14 -20.49 -25.08
C ILE A 94 -36.51 -20.15 -26.42
N ALA A 95 -37.06 -19.15 -27.11
CA ALA A 95 -36.65 -18.82 -28.48
C ALA A 95 -37.20 -17.47 -28.94
N SER A 96 -36.83 -17.09 -30.16
CA SER A 96 -37.55 -16.15 -31.02
C SER A 96 -37.75 -16.78 -32.40
N THR A 97 -38.84 -16.44 -33.09
CA THR A 97 -39.15 -16.98 -34.42
C THR A 97 -39.29 -15.87 -35.44
N GLY A 98 -38.75 -16.11 -36.64
CA GLY A 98 -38.97 -15.25 -37.81
C GLY A 98 -40.45 -15.17 -38.24
N PRO A 99 -40.75 -14.43 -39.31
CA PRO A 99 -42.12 -14.26 -39.79
C PRO A 99 -42.70 -15.60 -40.25
N PRO A 100 -44.03 -15.82 -40.19
CA PRO A 100 -44.64 -17.11 -40.56
C PRO A 100 -44.33 -17.57 -41.99
N GLU A 101 -44.11 -16.63 -42.90
CA GLU A 101 -43.82 -16.88 -44.33
C GLU A 101 -42.41 -17.41 -44.58
N ASN A 102 -41.47 -17.14 -43.66
CA ASN A 102 -40.11 -17.65 -43.68
C ASN A 102 -39.65 -17.93 -42.25
N GLU A 103 -40.31 -18.89 -41.62
CA GLU A 103 -40.12 -19.20 -40.21
C GLU A 103 -38.77 -19.88 -39.96
N TYR A 104 -37.87 -19.14 -39.33
CA TYR A 104 -36.64 -19.66 -38.73
C TYR A 104 -36.70 -19.51 -37.20
N TRP A 105 -35.86 -20.26 -36.50
CA TRP A 105 -35.84 -20.30 -35.04
C TRP A 105 -34.49 -19.86 -34.51
N THR A 106 -34.50 -18.90 -33.60
CA THR A 106 -33.34 -18.51 -32.79
C THR A 106 -33.62 -18.98 -31.37
N VAL A 107 -33.02 -20.10 -30.98
CA VAL A 107 -33.30 -20.80 -29.71
C VAL A 107 -32.35 -20.37 -28.62
N SER A 108 -32.81 -20.39 -27.36
CA SER A 108 -31.91 -20.31 -26.21
C SER A 108 -31.08 -21.58 -26.14
N THR A 109 -29.76 -21.45 -26.20
CA THR A 109 -28.86 -22.62 -26.07
C THR A 109 -28.82 -23.14 -24.63
N SER A 110 -29.30 -22.36 -23.67
CA SER A 110 -29.21 -22.65 -22.23
C SER A 110 -30.21 -23.70 -21.74
N ILE A 111 -31.26 -23.96 -22.53
CA ILE A 111 -32.29 -24.97 -22.21
C ILE A 111 -31.95 -26.34 -22.79
N PHE A 112 -30.86 -26.47 -23.55
CA PHE A 112 -30.42 -27.75 -24.08
C PHE A 112 -29.74 -28.61 -23.00
N ILE A 113 -29.86 -29.92 -23.13
CA ILE A 113 -29.17 -30.89 -22.28
C ILE A 113 -27.80 -31.23 -22.87
N ASP A 114 -27.68 -31.20 -24.20
CA ASP A 114 -26.44 -31.41 -24.93
C ASP A 114 -25.38 -30.33 -24.62
N SER A 115 -24.12 -30.77 -24.48
CA SER A 115 -22.98 -29.95 -24.06
C SER A 115 -22.38 -29.05 -25.16
N SER A 116 -21.31 -28.33 -24.78
CA SER A 116 -20.50 -27.40 -25.59
C SER A 116 -19.97 -27.93 -26.93
N ASP A 117 -20.05 -29.23 -27.22
CA ASP A 117 -19.67 -29.77 -28.53
C ASP A 117 -20.70 -29.42 -29.63
N SER A 118 -21.92 -29.05 -29.25
CA SER A 118 -23.01 -28.73 -30.18
C SER A 118 -23.17 -27.22 -30.44
N PHE A 119 -22.54 -26.38 -29.61
CA PHE A 119 -22.71 -24.93 -29.61
C PHE A 119 -21.35 -24.22 -29.50
N ASP A 120 -21.06 -23.29 -30.42
CA ASP A 120 -19.84 -22.49 -30.41
C ASP A 120 -20.08 -21.08 -29.85
N THR A 121 -19.74 -20.90 -28.57
CA THR A 121 -19.94 -19.65 -27.83
C THR A 121 -18.78 -18.69 -28.02
N CYS A 122 -18.72 -17.94 -29.13
CA CYS A 122 -17.56 -17.10 -29.45
C CYS A 122 -17.88 -15.67 -29.91
N LYS A 123 -19.13 -15.21 -29.79
CA LYS A 123 -19.53 -13.89 -30.29
C LYS A 123 -20.43 -13.10 -29.33
N HIS A 124 -20.02 -11.87 -29.01
CA HIS A 124 -20.87 -10.84 -28.42
C HIS A 124 -21.60 -10.05 -29.51
N ILE A 125 -22.86 -9.71 -29.23
CA ILE A 125 -23.63 -8.77 -30.04
C ILE A 125 -24.30 -7.70 -29.16
N PHE A 126 -24.34 -6.46 -29.65
CA PHE A 126 -24.93 -5.31 -28.94
C PHE A 126 -24.27 -5.01 -27.58
N SER A 127 -22.97 -5.32 -27.41
CA SER A 127 -22.21 -5.07 -26.18
C SER A 127 -22.21 -3.59 -25.78
N GLU A 128 -22.23 -2.65 -26.74
CA GLU A 128 -22.28 -1.21 -26.47
C GLU A 128 -23.56 -0.81 -25.70
N SER A 129 -24.63 -1.60 -25.81
CA SER A 129 -25.89 -1.38 -25.07
C SER A 129 -25.75 -1.59 -23.56
N THR A 130 -24.63 -2.10 -23.07
CA THR A 130 -24.34 -2.27 -21.63
C THR A 130 -23.87 -0.97 -20.97
N LYS A 131 -23.30 -0.04 -21.74
CA LYS A 131 -22.60 1.20 -21.32
C LYS A 131 -21.34 1.01 -20.47
N ASP A 132 -21.33 0.05 -19.57
CA ASP A 132 -20.19 -0.23 -18.67
C ASP A 132 -19.39 -1.47 -19.05
N GLY A 133 -19.68 -2.07 -20.22
CA GLY A 133 -19.01 -3.25 -20.78
C GLY A 133 -19.66 -4.58 -20.37
N GLY A 134 -20.40 -4.61 -19.25
CA GLY A 134 -21.10 -5.81 -18.77
C GLY A 134 -20.24 -7.08 -18.77
N ILE A 135 -20.84 -8.20 -19.18
CA ILE A 135 -20.14 -9.49 -19.32
C ILE A 135 -19.14 -9.46 -20.49
N ALA A 136 -19.35 -8.65 -21.53
CA ALA A 136 -18.46 -8.61 -22.69
C ALA A 136 -17.04 -8.14 -22.35
N GLU A 137 -16.93 -7.24 -21.37
CA GLU A 137 -15.61 -6.81 -20.88
C GLU A 137 -14.90 -7.89 -20.07
N MET A 138 -15.66 -8.75 -19.37
CA MET A 138 -15.08 -9.85 -18.60
C MET A 138 -14.70 -11.01 -19.51
N LEU A 139 -15.56 -11.38 -20.45
CA LEU A 139 -15.39 -12.55 -21.31
C LEU A 139 -14.80 -12.15 -22.68
N THR A 140 -13.52 -11.78 -22.69
CA THR A 140 -12.87 -11.33 -23.93
C THR A 140 -12.33 -12.47 -24.79
N HIS A 141 -12.10 -13.65 -24.20
CA HIS A 141 -11.50 -14.81 -24.87
C HIS A 141 -12.10 -16.12 -24.34
N MET A 142 -12.15 -17.16 -25.17
CA MET A 142 -12.44 -18.53 -24.77
C MET A 142 -11.69 -19.51 -25.68
N LYS A 143 -11.18 -20.61 -25.13
CA LYS A 143 -10.36 -21.60 -25.87
C LYS A 143 -9.18 -20.98 -26.64
N GLY A 144 -8.58 -19.90 -26.10
CA GLY A 144 -7.47 -19.18 -26.75
C GLY A 144 -7.86 -18.31 -27.96
N LYS A 145 -9.16 -18.18 -28.27
CA LYS A 145 -9.68 -17.28 -29.31
C LYS A 145 -10.36 -16.08 -28.68
N ALA A 146 -10.16 -14.90 -29.27
CA ALA A 146 -10.87 -13.69 -28.87
C ALA A 146 -12.35 -13.80 -29.27
N PHE A 147 -13.24 -13.25 -28.45
CA PHE A 147 -14.64 -13.09 -28.81
C PHE A 147 -14.75 -12.08 -29.96
N ILE A 148 -15.59 -12.41 -30.93
CA ILE A 148 -16.03 -11.44 -31.93
C ILE A 148 -17.03 -10.53 -31.24
N ASP A 149 -16.82 -9.21 -31.26
CA ASP A 149 -17.79 -8.26 -30.75
C ASP A 149 -18.39 -7.44 -31.89
N TRP A 150 -19.69 -7.63 -32.13
CA TRP A 150 -20.41 -6.94 -33.20
C TRP A 150 -21.47 -6.00 -32.63
N ASN A 151 -21.45 -4.75 -33.09
CA ASN A 151 -22.45 -3.75 -32.75
C ASN A 151 -23.01 -3.14 -34.05
N PRO A 152 -24.32 -2.80 -34.10
CA PRO A 152 -24.87 -2.05 -35.22
C PRO A 152 -24.22 -0.65 -35.31
N SER A 153 -24.27 -0.03 -36.50
CA SER A 153 -23.85 1.37 -36.66
C SER A 153 -24.65 2.28 -35.71
N ARG A 154 -24.01 3.30 -35.12
CA ARG A 154 -24.64 4.22 -34.17
C ARG A 154 -25.87 4.94 -34.73
N ASP A 155 -25.94 5.12 -36.04
CA ASP A 155 -27.07 5.74 -36.74
C ASP A 155 -28.23 4.76 -36.99
N SER A 156 -28.03 3.46 -36.77
CA SER A 156 -29.08 2.44 -36.91
C SER A 156 -30.12 2.60 -35.79
N PRO A 157 -31.43 2.49 -36.11
CA PRO A 157 -32.47 2.41 -35.09
C PRO A 157 -32.23 1.31 -34.05
N GLU A 158 -31.53 0.23 -34.43
CA GLU A 158 -31.20 -0.92 -33.59
C GLU A 158 -30.08 -0.62 -32.57
N ALA A 159 -29.28 0.44 -32.80
CA ALA A 159 -28.23 0.88 -31.90
C ALA A 159 -28.75 1.73 -30.73
N LYS A 160 -30.02 2.14 -30.77
CA LYS A 160 -30.61 2.98 -29.72
C LYS A 160 -30.69 2.24 -28.40
N THR A 161 -29.93 2.72 -27.42
CA THR A 161 -29.94 2.24 -26.05
C THR A 161 -31.14 2.81 -25.28
N VAL A 162 -31.71 1.99 -24.40
CA VAL A 162 -32.70 2.48 -23.43
C VAL A 162 -31.95 3.24 -22.34
N GLU A 163 -32.12 4.55 -22.31
CA GLU A 163 -31.54 5.42 -21.29
C GLU A 163 -32.33 5.35 -19.99
N SER A 164 -31.63 5.20 -18.87
CA SER A 164 -32.21 5.25 -17.52
C SER A 164 -31.83 6.55 -16.84
N GLN A 165 -32.75 7.14 -16.09
CA GLN A 165 -32.54 8.40 -15.37
C GLN A 165 -32.33 8.14 -13.87
N PRO A 166 -31.55 8.97 -13.17
CA PRO A 166 -31.52 8.94 -11.71
C PRO A 166 -32.91 9.19 -11.13
N GLU A 167 -33.29 8.43 -10.11
CA GLU A 167 -34.56 8.60 -9.40
C GLU A 167 -34.31 8.95 -7.92
N VAL A 168 -35.25 9.68 -7.34
CA VAL A 168 -35.22 10.11 -5.93
C VAL A 168 -36.59 9.80 -5.33
N GLY A 169 -36.61 9.21 -4.14
CA GLY A 169 -37.83 8.89 -3.41
C GLY A 169 -38.49 10.13 -2.81
N GLU A 170 -39.69 9.98 -2.25
CA GLU A 170 -40.43 11.08 -1.59
C GLU A 170 -39.66 11.71 -0.42
N ASN A 171 -38.77 10.93 0.20
CA ASN A 171 -37.89 11.36 1.29
C ASN A 171 -36.63 12.11 0.83
N GLY A 172 -36.44 12.34 -0.47
CA GLY A 172 -35.28 13.04 -1.03
C GLY A 172 -34.03 12.17 -1.19
N GLU A 173 -34.10 10.87 -0.89
CA GLU A 173 -32.98 9.95 -1.04
C GLU A 173 -33.00 9.23 -2.41
N GLU A 174 -31.83 8.84 -2.90
CA GLU A 174 -31.69 8.15 -4.19
C GLU A 174 -32.51 6.85 -4.22
N ARG A 175 -33.03 6.52 -5.41
CA ARG A 175 -33.71 5.27 -5.73
C ARG A 175 -33.16 4.65 -6.99
N LEU A 176 -33.07 3.32 -6.99
CA LEU A 176 -32.72 2.53 -8.16
C LEU A 176 -33.95 1.81 -8.69
N ARG A 177 -34.32 2.13 -9.93
CA ARG A 177 -35.46 1.52 -10.62
C ARG A 177 -35.18 0.09 -11.03
N VAL A 178 -36.16 -0.76 -10.81
CA VAL A 178 -36.22 -2.16 -11.21
C VAL A 178 -37.45 -2.34 -12.07
N GLU A 179 -37.28 -2.66 -13.35
CA GLU A 179 -38.38 -2.68 -14.31
C GLU A 179 -38.15 -3.68 -15.46
N CYS A 180 -39.12 -4.56 -15.72
CA CYS A 180 -39.06 -5.46 -16.88
C CYS A 180 -39.42 -4.72 -18.19
N HIS A 181 -39.20 -5.35 -19.34
CA HIS A 181 -39.42 -4.69 -20.64
C HIS A 181 -40.85 -4.16 -20.82
N CYS A 182 -41.86 -4.97 -20.51
CA CYS A 182 -43.27 -4.59 -20.65
C CYS A 182 -43.76 -3.61 -19.57
N LYS A 183 -42.92 -3.27 -18.58
CA LYS A 183 -43.25 -2.46 -17.40
C LYS A 183 -44.35 -3.03 -16.50
N GLY A 184 -44.82 -4.24 -16.78
CA GLY A 184 -45.78 -4.96 -15.95
C GLY A 184 -45.22 -5.33 -14.57
N VAL A 185 -43.91 -5.28 -14.38
CA VAL A 185 -43.24 -5.30 -13.07
C VAL A 185 -42.36 -4.05 -13.03
N SER A 186 -42.63 -3.15 -12.07
CA SER A 186 -41.88 -1.91 -11.86
C SER A 186 -41.92 -1.50 -10.39
N PHE A 187 -40.75 -1.27 -9.79
CA PHE A 187 -40.59 -0.78 -8.42
C PHE A 187 -39.21 -0.14 -8.25
N THR A 188 -38.94 0.45 -7.09
CA THR A 188 -37.64 1.02 -6.73
C THR A 188 -37.05 0.36 -5.50
N ILE A 189 -35.73 0.39 -5.41
CA ILE A 189 -34.98 0.00 -4.20
C ILE A 189 -34.10 1.16 -3.74
N PRO A 190 -34.00 1.43 -2.43
CA PRO A 190 -33.09 2.42 -1.88
C PRO A 190 -31.68 1.85 -1.72
N ARG A 191 -30.74 2.71 -1.32
CA ARG A 191 -29.45 2.26 -0.78
C ARG A 191 -29.66 1.59 0.59
N PRO A 192 -28.70 0.77 1.07
CA PRO A 192 -28.72 0.32 2.44
C PRO A 192 -28.78 1.51 3.41
N ASN A 193 -29.91 1.67 4.10
CA ASN A 193 -30.11 2.73 5.08
C ASN A 193 -29.48 2.31 6.42
N GLN A 194 -29.63 3.15 7.46
CA GLN A 194 -29.07 2.85 8.79
C GLN A 194 -29.68 1.58 9.40
N GLU A 195 -31.01 1.40 9.30
CA GLU A 195 -31.72 0.24 9.84
C GLU A 195 -31.20 -1.07 9.24
N VAL A 196 -31.00 -1.13 7.92
CA VAL A 196 -30.42 -2.29 7.23
C VAL A 196 -29.01 -2.61 7.72
N ARG A 197 -28.20 -1.58 8.00
CA ARG A 197 -26.80 -1.75 8.42
C ARG A 197 -26.67 -2.15 9.89
N GLU A 198 -27.58 -1.72 10.74
CA GLU A 198 -27.62 -2.06 12.15
C GLU A 198 -28.30 -3.41 12.40
N ASP A 199 -29.16 -3.87 11.49
CA ASP A 199 -29.77 -5.20 11.57
C ASP A 199 -28.74 -6.32 11.34
N LYS A 200 -28.67 -7.26 12.30
CA LYS A 200 -27.70 -8.36 12.31
C LYS A 200 -27.84 -9.31 11.11
N TYR A 201 -29.05 -9.45 10.55
CA TYR A 201 -29.32 -10.33 9.43
C TYR A 201 -29.13 -9.60 8.09
N TYR A 202 -29.73 -8.43 7.90
CA TYR A 202 -29.68 -7.68 6.65
C TYR A 202 -28.28 -7.14 6.34
N SER A 203 -27.51 -6.73 7.34
CA SER A 203 -26.13 -6.23 7.16
C SER A 203 -25.20 -7.21 6.44
N GLN A 204 -25.49 -8.52 6.48
CA GLN A 204 -24.72 -9.55 5.77
C GLN A 204 -24.84 -9.48 4.24
N PHE A 205 -25.86 -8.78 3.74
CA PHE A 205 -26.13 -8.58 2.32
C PHE A 205 -25.67 -7.21 1.80
N VAL A 206 -25.15 -6.36 2.71
CA VAL A 206 -24.51 -5.09 2.41
C VAL A 206 -23.03 -5.31 2.10
N SER A 207 -22.47 -4.49 1.22
CA SER A 207 -21.07 -4.61 0.86
C SER A 207 -20.13 -4.23 2.02
N HIS A 208 -19.22 -5.13 2.37
CA HIS A 208 -18.11 -4.84 3.30
C HIS A 208 -17.09 -3.82 2.78
N ARG A 209 -17.16 -3.46 1.50
CA ARG A 209 -16.25 -2.48 0.86
C ARG A 209 -16.86 -1.08 0.79
N ASP A 210 -18.18 -1.00 0.73
CA ASP A 210 -18.94 0.23 0.63
C ASP A 210 -20.34 0.00 1.20
N GLU A 211 -20.55 0.49 2.41
CA GLU A 211 -21.80 0.30 3.16
C GLU A 211 -23.03 0.92 2.47
N LYS A 212 -22.85 1.71 1.40
CA LYS A 212 -23.93 2.28 0.58
C LYS A 212 -24.33 1.39 -0.60
N LYS A 213 -23.77 0.18 -0.72
CA LYS A 213 -23.99 -0.74 -1.85
C LYS A 213 -24.49 -2.11 -1.41
N TRP A 214 -25.34 -2.70 -2.25
CA TRP A 214 -25.81 -4.09 -2.11
C TRP A 214 -24.80 -5.08 -2.68
N LEU A 215 -24.71 -6.29 -2.11
CA LEU A 215 -23.89 -7.35 -2.69
C LEU A 215 -24.57 -7.97 -3.91
N ALA A 216 -23.77 -8.24 -4.95
CA ALA A 216 -24.21 -8.93 -6.17
C ALA A 216 -23.30 -10.11 -6.52
N THR A 217 -23.83 -11.08 -7.28
CA THR A 217 -23.10 -12.27 -7.74
C THR A 217 -23.62 -12.74 -9.09
N PHE A 218 -22.75 -13.37 -9.87
CA PHE A 218 -23.19 -14.25 -10.96
C PHE A 218 -23.44 -15.66 -10.41
N ASP A 219 -24.43 -16.35 -10.97
CA ASP A 219 -24.82 -17.72 -10.63
C ASP A 219 -24.99 -18.55 -11.91
N ALA A 220 -24.32 -19.70 -11.94
CA ALA A 220 -24.30 -20.62 -13.06
C ALA A 220 -24.90 -22.00 -12.73
N CYS A 221 -25.73 -22.12 -11.69
CA CYS A 221 -26.41 -23.37 -11.40
C CYS A 221 -27.41 -23.78 -12.49
N ASP A 222 -27.61 -25.10 -12.64
CA ASP A 222 -28.52 -25.68 -13.64
C ASP A 222 -29.95 -25.14 -13.47
N ASP A 223 -30.41 -24.95 -12.22
CA ASP A 223 -31.74 -24.42 -11.92
C ASP A 223 -31.93 -22.98 -12.42
N CYS A 224 -30.98 -22.09 -12.13
CA CYS A 224 -31.02 -20.70 -12.62
C CYS A 224 -30.86 -20.66 -14.14
N ARG A 225 -30.00 -21.52 -14.71
CA ARG A 225 -29.85 -21.64 -16.16
C ARG A 225 -31.15 -22.01 -16.85
N LEU A 226 -31.80 -23.08 -16.40
CA LEU A 226 -33.01 -23.62 -17.03
C LEU A 226 -34.25 -22.77 -16.73
N SER A 227 -34.30 -22.08 -15.59
CA SER A 227 -35.44 -21.24 -15.21
C SER A 227 -35.41 -19.87 -15.89
N ASN A 228 -34.23 -19.32 -16.18
CA ASN A 228 -34.09 -18.07 -16.91
C ASN A 228 -33.99 -18.30 -18.43
N GLY A 229 -33.33 -19.39 -18.84
CA GLY A 229 -32.95 -19.63 -20.24
C GLY A 229 -31.64 -18.95 -20.62
N THR A 230 -30.67 -18.83 -19.68
CA THR A 230 -29.36 -18.19 -19.88
C THR A 230 -28.25 -18.94 -19.16
N HIS A 231 -27.02 -19.02 -19.70
CA HIS A 231 -25.91 -19.77 -19.05
C HIS A 231 -25.51 -19.20 -17.68
N VAL A 232 -25.75 -17.90 -17.45
CA VAL A 232 -25.46 -17.24 -16.18
C VAL A 232 -26.51 -16.17 -15.86
N VAL A 233 -26.90 -16.09 -14.60
CA VAL A 233 -27.82 -15.08 -14.08
C VAL A 233 -27.07 -14.18 -13.09
N GLY A 234 -27.35 -12.88 -13.08
CA GLY A 234 -26.82 -11.97 -12.07
C GLY A 234 -27.87 -11.67 -11.00
N TRP A 235 -27.51 -11.83 -9.74
CA TRP A 235 -28.36 -11.61 -8.57
C TRP A 235 -27.81 -10.51 -7.68
N THR A 236 -28.68 -9.66 -7.14
CA THR A 236 -28.40 -8.78 -5.98
C THR A 236 -29.33 -9.14 -4.83
N PHE A 237 -28.89 -8.98 -3.59
CA PHE A 237 -29.61 -9.48 -2.41
C PHE A 237 -30.35 -8.34 -1.70
N ILE A 238 -31.68 -8.35 -1.73
CA ILE A 238 -32.50 -7.21 -1.30
C ILE A 238 -33.55 -7.66 -0.27
N PRO A 239 -33.66 -6.97 0.89
CA PRO A 239 -34.80 -7.11 1.78
C PRO A 239 -36.11 -6.67 1.11
N LEU A 240 -37.16 -7.49 1.10
CA LEU A 240 -38.44 -7.10 0.48
C LEU A 240 -39.09 -5.88 1.15
N SER A 241 -38.80 -5.67 2.43
CA SER A 241 -39.27 -4.55 3.24
C SER A 241 -38.80 -3.19 2.74
N VAL A 242 -37.66 -3.13 2.02
CA VAL A 242 -37.12 -1.86 1.48
C VAL A 242 -37.59 -1.55 0.07
N CYS A 243 -38.28 -2.48 -0.61
CA CYS A 243 -38.82 -2.24 -1.94
C CYS A 243 -39.96 -1.20 -1.89
N GLU A 244 -40.07 -0.39 -2.94
CA GLU A 244 -41.10 0.65 -3.05
C GLU A 244 -41.88 0.48 -4.37
N PRO A 245 -43.19 0.14 -4.32
CA PRO A 245 -43.98 -0.15 -3.13
C PRO A 245 -43.50 -1.43 -2.41
N ARG A 246 -43.80 -1.55 -1.10
CA ARG A 246 -43.42 -2.72 -0.30
C ARG A 246 -43.97 -3.99 -0.92
N ILE A 247 -43.09 -4.97 -1.14
CA ILE A 247 -43.42 -6.27 -1.72
C ILE A 247 -43.62 -7.27 -0.57
N LYS A 248 -44.66 -8.11 -0.68
CA LYS A 248 -44.97 -9.15 0.31
C LYS A 248 -44.25 -10.46 -0.04
N ASP A 249 -44.29 -11.42 0.87
CA ASP A 249 -43.61 -12.71 0.71
C ASP A 249 -44.19 -13.61 -0.38
N ASP A 250 -45.37 -13.27 -0.92
CA ASP A 250 -45.93 -13.93 -2.11
C ASP A 250 -45.19 -13.51 -3.40
N LEU A 251 -44.28 -12.54 -3.33
CA LEU A 251 -43.47 -11.99 -4.42
C LEU A 251 -44.30 -11.44 -5.60
N LEU A 252 -45.58 -11.14 -5.35
CA LEU A 252 -46.49 -10.60 -6.35
C LEU A 252 -46.35 -9.09 -6.42
N ILE A 253 -45.98 -8.61 -7.61
CA ILE A 253 -45.96 -7.19 -7.96
C ILE A 253 -46.35 -7.01 -9.42
N GLY A 254 -47.38 -6.20 -9.67
CA GLY A 254 -47.95 -5.98 -10.99
C GLY A 254 -48.38 -7.30 -11.67
N THR A 255 -47.73 -7.64 -12.78
CA THR A 255 -48.01 -8.84 -13.59
C THR A 255 -47.17 -10.06 -13.17
N ALA A 256 -46.38 -9.96 -12.09
CA ALA A 256 -45.55 -11.06 -11.64
C ALA A 256 -46.37 -12.32 -11.32
N LYS A 257 -45.85 -13.47 -11.73
CA LYS A 257 -46.33 -14.80 -11.39
C LYS A 257 -45.26 -15.51 -10.58
N THR A 258 -45.68 -16.35 -9.65
CA THR A 258 -44.78 -17.21 -8.89
C THR A 258 -45.00 -18.67 -9.22
N PHE A 259 -43.93 -19.46 -9.09
CA PHE A 259 -44.00 -20.90 -9.10
C PHE A 259 -43.05 -21.48 -8.05
N LYS A 260 -43.47 -22.59 -7.45
CA LYS A 260 -42.69 -23.34 -6.46
C LYS A 260 -41.77 -24.29 -7.22
N SER A 261 -40.46 -24.03 -7.18
CA SER A 261 -39.47 -24.85 -7.89
C SER A 261 -38.98 -26.03 -7.05
N SER A 262 -39.03 -25.91 -5.73
CA SER A 262 -38.82 -27.00 -4.77
C SER A 262 -39.57 -26.67 -3.47
N ASP A 263 -39.54 -27.56 -2.48
CA ASP A 263 -40.29 -27.33 -1.24
C ASP A 263 -39.89 -26.06 -0.47
N SER A 264 -38.62 -25.67 -0.56
CA SER A 264 -38.05 -24.48 0.06
C SER A 264 -37.89 -23.28 -0.87
N VAL A 265 -38.21 -23.40 -2.17
CA VAL A 265 -37.91 -22.37 -3.17
C VAL A 265 -39.13 -21.89 -3.94
N VAL A 266 -39.30 -20.57 -3.96
CA VAL A 266 -40.27 -19.86 -4.79
C VAL A 266 -39.52 -18.93 -5.74
N ARG A 267 -39.91 -18.94 -7.01
CA ARG A 267 -39.35 -18.06 -8.04
C ARG A 267 -40.46 -17.17 -8.60
N SER A 268 -40.12 -15.94 -8.97
CA SER A 268 -41.03 -14.94 -9.53
C SER A 268 -40.55 -14.47 -10.89
N PHE A 269 -41.47 -14.33 -11.84
CA PHE A 269 -41.21 -13.81 -13.19
C PHE A 269 -42.39 -12.97 -13.68
N CYS A 270 -42.16 -12.06 -14.62
CA CYS A 270 -43.22 -11.25 -15.22
C CYS A 270 -44.13 -12.13 -16.09
N GLY A 271 -45.43 -12.19 -15.78
CA GLY A 271 -46.41 -13.00 -16.51
C GLY A 271 -46.68 -12.55 -17.95
N THR A 272 -46.24 -11.35 -18.34
CA THR A 272 -46.41 -10.80 -19.69
C THR A 272 -45.20 -11.03 -20.59
N CYS A 273 -43.98 -10.71 -20.13
CA CYS A 273 -42.77 -10.81 -20.96
C CYS A 273 -41.81 -11.94 -20.55
N GLY A 274 -42.09 -12.67 -19.46
CA GLY A 274 -41.26 -13.78 -18.98
C GLY A 274 -40.06 -13.37 -18.12
N ALA A 275 -39.76 -12.07 -17.99
CA ALA A 275 -38.57 -11.61 -17.29
C ALA A 275 -38.49 -12.14 -15.86
N THR A 276 -37.38 -12.79 -15.51
CA THR A 276 -37.10 -13.24 -14.15
C THR A 276 -37.02 -12.03 -13.22
N VAL A 277 -37.66 -12.12 -12.05
CA VAL A 277 -37.68 -11.04 -11.05
C VAL A 277 -36.96 -11.48 -9.78
N PHE A 278 -37.47 -12.51 -9.10
CA PHE A 278 -36.95 -12.92 -7.79
C PHE A 278 -36.68 -14.42 -7.72
N TYR A 279 -35.66 -14.77 -6.95
CA TYR A 279 -35.49 -16.08 -6.34
C TYR A 279 -35.57 -15.95 -4.81
N SER A 280 -36.33 -16.84 -4.18
CA SER A 280 -36.59 -16.83 -2.74
C SER A 280 -36.40 -18.24 -2.18
N HIS A 281 -35.63 -18.36 -1.10
CA HIS A 281 -35.43 -19.62 -0.36
C HIS A 281 -35.93 -19.45 1.07
N SER A 282 -36.60 -20.46 1.64
CA SER A 282 -37.16 -20.42 3.00
C SER A 282 -36.14 -20.02 4.06
N ASP A 283 -34.90 -20.50 3.95
CA ASP A 283 -33.80 -20.16 4.88
C ASP A 283 -33.40 -18.67 4.85
N ARG A 284 -33.85 -17.92 3.83
CA ARG A 284 -33.65 -16.46 3.77
C ARG A 284 -34.83 -15.64 4.32
N ARG A 285 -35.72 -16.32 5.04
CA ARG A 285 -36.88 -15.75 5.72
C ARG A 285 -36.89 -16.20 7.19
N PRO A 286 -35.99 -15.65 8.04
CA PRO A 286 -35.99 -15.93 9.47
C PRO A 286 -37.29 -15.53 10.19
N SER A 287 -38.04 -14.56 9.67
CA SER A 287 -39.40 -14.21 10.14
C SER A 287 -40.22 -13.59 9.00
N ASP A 288 -41.53 -13.40 9.22
CA ASP A 288 -42.44 -12.79 8.23
C ASP A 288 -42.06 -11.37 7.83
N ASP A 289 -41.39 -10.61 8.70
CA ASP A 289 -40.93 -9.26 8.38
C ASP A 289 -39.44 -9.21 7.98
N HIS A 290 -38.71 -10.34 8.05
CA HIS A 290 -37.28 -10.41 7.73
C HIS A 290 -37.03 -11.37 6.58
N HIS A 291 -37.25 -10.89 5.35
CA HIS A 291 -37.11 -11.70 4.15
C HIS A 291 -36.18 -11.04 3.12
N VAL A 292 -35.11 -11.74 2.74
CA VAL A 292 -34.17 -11.32 1.70
C VAL A 292 -34.31 -12.20 0.46
N VAL A 293 -34.49 -11.57 -0.69
CA VAL A 293 -34.60 -12.23 -1.99
C VAL A 293 -33.40 -11.95 -2.88
N ASP A 294 -33.17 -12.83 -3.83
CA ASP A 294 -32.22 -12.63 -4.92
C ASP A 294 -32.99 -11.93 -6.06
N LEU A 295 -32.69 -10.66 -6.28
CA LEU A 295 -33.26 -9.84 -7.34
C LEU A 295 -32.43 -9.95 -8.62
N ALA A 296 -33.09 -10.25 -9.73
CA ALA A 296 -32.48 -10.37 -11.05
C ALA A 296 -31.94 -9.03 -11.54
N THR A 297 -30.63 -8.96 -11.77
CA THR A 297 -29.93 -7.72 -12.15
C THR A 297 -30.25 -7.24 -13.57
N GLY A 298 -30.70 -8.13 -14.46
CA GLY A 298 -31.00 -7.78 -15.85
C GLY A 298 -32.16 -6.80 -16.01
N ILE A 299 -33.04 -6.66 -15.02
CA ILE A 299 -34.15 -5.67 -15.01
C ILE A 299 -33.83 -4.39 -14.22
N ILE A 300 -32.59 -4.21 -13.75
CA ILE A 300 -32.17 -2.97 -13.08
C ILE A 300 -31.94 -1.86 -14.12
N ARG A 301 -32.43 -0.66 -13.82
CA ARG A 301 -32.35 0.55 -14.66
C ARG A 301 -31.31 1.53 -14.11
N ALA A 302 -30.06 1.08 -14.05
CA ALA A 302 -28.95 1.91 -13.58
C ALA A 302 -28.45 2.84 -14.72
N PRO A 303 -28.40 4.17 -14.51
CA PRO A 303 -27.92 5.11 -15.53
C PRO A 303 -26.49 4.80 -16.02
N GLU A 304 -25.64 4.31 -15.13
CA GLU A 304 -24.22 4.03 -15.39
C GLU A 304 -23.96 2.74 -16.19
N GLY A 305 -24.93 1.84 -16.33
CA GLY A 305 -24.78 0.60 -17.09
C GLY A 305 -25.29 -0.66 -16.36
N VAL A 306 -25.21 -1.80 -17.05
CA VAL A 306 -25.85 -3.06 -16.63
C VAL A 306 -25.29 -3.63 -15.32
N MET A 307 -24.04 -3.32 -14.99
CA MET A 307 -23.42 -3.79 -13.75
C MET A 307 -23.85 -2.95 -12.54
N ALA A 308 -24.57 -1.84 -12.74
CA ALA A 308 -25.09 -0.95 -11.69
C ALA A 308 -24.04 -0.64 -10.61
N ARG A 309 -22.82 -0.30 -11.04
CA ARG A 309 -21.61 -0.27 -10.19
C ARG A 309 -21.66 0.78 -9.08
N ASN A 310 -22.52 1.79 -9.20
CA ASN A 310 -22.72 2.77 -8.13
C ASN A 310 -23.62 2.24 -7.02
N TRP A 311 -24.32 1.13 -7.25
CA TRP A 311 -25.30 0.53 -6.35
C TRP A 311 -24.90 -0.87 -5.88
N LEU A 312 -24.14 -1.60 -6.68
CA LEU A 312 -23.83 -3.01 -6.47
C LEU A 312 -22.32 -3.25 -6.32
N THR A 313 -21.97 -4.13 -5.39
CA THR A 313 -20.62 -4.71 -5.27
C THR A 313 -20.65 -6.18 -5.67
N TRP A 314 -20.07 -6.48 -6.84
CA TRP A 314 -20.02 -7.84 -7.40
C TRP A 314 -18.94 -8.70 -6.74
N ARG A 315 -19.31 -9.91 -6.31
CA ARG A 315 -18.38 -10.91 -5.77
C ARG A 315 -17.42 -11.39 -6.85
N ALA A 316 -16.13 -11.50 -6.57
CA ALA A 316 -15.09 -11.97 -7.51
C ALA A 316 -15.13 -13.49 -7.83
N ARG A 317 -16.30 -14.13 -7.68
CA ARG A 317 -16.52 -15.55 -7.94
C ARG A 317 -17.94 -15.76 -8.48
N ILE A 318 -18.07 -16.78 -9.32
CA ILE A 318 -19.36 -17.26 -9.81
C ILE A 318 -19.91 -18.28 -8.80
N ALA A 319 -21.15 -18.09 -8.35
CA ALA A 319 -21.86 -19.05 -7.52
C ALA A 319 -22.18 -20.32 -8.33
N TRP A 320 -22.04 -21.48 -7.70
CA TRP A 320 -22.30 -22.78 -8.33
C TRP A 320 -21.54 -23.02 -9.64
N ALA A 321 -20.33 -22.49 -9.76
CA ALA A 321 -19.52 -22.60 -10.98
C ALA A 321 -19.30 -24.06 -11.43
N ASP A 322 -19.15 -25.00 -10.49
CA ASP A 322 -18.98 -26.41 -10.84
C ASP A 322 -20.24 -27.01 -11.49
N SER A 323 -21.44 -26.49 -11.19
CA SER A 323 -22.66 -26.83 -11.92
C SER A 323 -22.59 -26.34 -13.35
N GLY A 324 -22.24 -25.06 -13.55
CA GLY A 324 -22.11 -24.48 -14.88
C GLY A 324 -21.06 -25.18 -15.73
N LYS A 325 -19.93 -25.59 -15.13
CA LYS A 325 -18.85 -26.31 -15.83
C LYS A 325 -19.28 -27.65 -16.38
N ARG A 326 -20.28 -28.32 -15.77
CA ARG A 326 -20.82 -29.57 -16.33
C ARG A 326 -21.52 -29.36 -17.66
N PHE A 327 -22.07 -28.16 -17.87
CA PHE A 327 -22.77 -27.80 -19.09
C PHE A 327 -21.83 -27.18 -20.12
N ASP A 328 -21.09 -26.13 -19.73
CA ASP A 328 -20.09 -25.49 -20.57
C ASP A 328 -18.87 -25.09 -19.72
N ASN A 329 -17.90 -26.01 -19.63
CA ASN A 329 -16.67 -25.81 -18.88
C ASN A 329 -15.84 -24.64 -19.40
N ASP A 330 -15.75 -24.50 -20.72
CA ASP A 330 -14.87 -23.50 -21.34
C ASP A 330 -15.42 -22.10 -21.11
N PHE A 331 -16.73 -21.91 -21.28
CA PHE A 331 -17.40 -20.66 -20.95
C PHE A 331 -17.18 -20.28 -19.48
N ILE A 332 -17.46 -21.19 -18.53
CA ILE A 332 -17.33 -20.86 -17.10
C ILE A 332 -15.87 -20.63 -16.71
N ALA A 333 -14.93 -21.41 -17.20
CA ALA A 333 -13.50 -21.22 -16.90
C ALA A 333 -13.00 -19.85 -17.41
N SER A 334 -13.30 -19.51 -18.66
CA SER A 334 -12.92 -18.23 -19.25
C SER A 334 -13.63 -17.05 -18.59
N PHE A 335 -14.91 -17.20 -18.23
CA PHE A 335 -15.63 -16.15 -17.52
C PHE A 335 -15.10 -15.96 -16.09
N GLN A 336 -14.72 -17.02 -15.37
CA GLN A 336 -14.07 -16.92 -14.06
C GLN A 336 -12.70 -16.22 -14.14
N GLU A 337 -11.88 -16.56 -15.14
CA GLU A 337 -10.59 -15.91 -15.39
C GLU A 337 -10.80 -14.41 -15.66
N GLY A 338 -11.68 -14.10 -16.61
CA GLY A 338 -12.07 -12.76 -16.99
C GLY A 338 -12.60 -11.95 -15.81
N MET A 339 -13.46 -12.54 -14.99
CA MET A 339 -14.01 -11.88 -13.81
C MET A 339 -12.95 -11.58 -12.75
N ARG A 340 -11.99 -12.50 -12.51
CA ARG A 340 -10.86 -12.21 -11.61
C ARG A 340 -10.01 -11.07 -12.13
N LYS A 341 -9.67 -11.09 -13.43
CA LYS A 341 -8.91 -10.03 -14.09
C LYS A 341 -9.65 -8.69 -14.00
N TRP A 342 -10.94 -8.67 -14.33
CA TRP A 342 -11.79 -7.49 -14.26
C TRP A 342 -11.89 -6.90 -12.84
N VAL A 343 -11.95 -7.74 -11.80
CA VAL A 343 -11.90 -7.27 -10.40
C VAL A 343 -10.50 -6.75 -10.03
N LEU A 344 -9.42 -7.43 -10.42
CA LEU A 344 -8.05 -7.05 -10.09
C LEU A 344 -7.60 -5.77 -10.81
N GLU A 345 -7.84 -5.67 -12.12
CA GLU A 345 -7.52 -4.49 -12.94
C GLU A 345 -8.30 -3.25 -12.49
N ARG A 346 -9.51 -3.42 -11.98
CA ARG A 346 -10.35 -2.31 -11.52
C ARG A 346 -10.22 -2.03 -10.02
N GLU A 347 -9.68 -2.95 -9.22
CA GLU A 347 -9.11 -2.59 -7.91
C GLU A 347 -7.92 -1.64 -8.06
N VAL A 348 -7.15 -1.75 -9.16
CA VAL A 348 -6.08 -0.80 -9.50
C VAL A 348 -6.63 0.57 -9.91
N VAL A 349 -7.68 0.62 -10.75
CA VAL A 349 -8.31 1.88 -11.21
C VAL A 349 -9.16 2.56 -10.14
N GLN A 350 -9.91 1.79 -9.33
CA GLN A 350 -10.70 2.32 -8.23
C GLN A 350 -9.81 2.75 -7.05
N ARG A 351 -8.63 2.13 -6.85
CA ARG A 351 -7.59 2.67 -5.95
C ARG A 351 -6.96 3.94 -6.49
N ALA A 352 -6.82 4.11 -7.81
CA ALA A 352 -6.33 5.36 -8.40
C ALA A 352 -7.35 6.52 -8.25
N PHE A 353 -8.65 6.25 -8.37
CA PHE A 353 -9.70 7.27 -8.21
C PHE A 353 -10.07 7.53 -6.74
N LEU A 354 -10.05 6.49 -5.88
CA LEU A 354 -10.19 6.65 -4.43
C LEU A 354 -8.91 7.20 -3.78
N SER A 355 -7.73 7.08 -4.39
CA SER A 355 -6.48 7.69 -3.91
C SER A 355 -6.58 9.23 -3.81
N THR A 356 -7.48 9.85 -4.58
CA THR A 356 -7.76 11.28 -4.50
C THR A 356 -8.82 11.66 -3.46
N MET A 357 -9.63 10.70 -2.96
CA MET A 357 -10.66 10.93 -1.92
C MET A 357 -10.40 10.21 -0.58
N ALA A 358 -9.50 9.23 -0.51
CA ALA A 358 -9.26 8.35 0.65
C ALA A 358 -8.13 8.85 1.55
N SER A 359 -8.05 10.16 1.79
CA SER A 359 -7.21 10.70 2.86
C SER A 359 -7.84 10.53 4.26
N SER A 360 -9.02 9.90 4.38
CA SER A 360 -9.80 9.86 5.63
C SER A 360 -9.77 8.54 6.41
N GLY A 361 -8.94 7.55 6.03
CA GLY A 361 -8.95 6.22 6.70
C GLY A 361 -7.60 5.56 6.97
N ARG A 362 -6.49 6.04 6.41
CA ARG A 362 -5.14 5.51 6.69
C ARG A 362 -4.46 6.39 7.73
N CYS A 363 -3.85 5.79 8.74
CA CYS A 363 -3.19 6.49 9.84
C CYS A 363 -1.67 6.29 9.83
N TYR A 364 -0.95 7.01 10.69
CA TYR A 364 0.51 6.93 10.81
C TYR A 364 0.98 5.50 11.08
N ASN A 365 0.26 4.82 11.96
CA ASN A 365 0.51 3.43 12.32
C ASN A 365 0.44 2.48 11.11
N ASP A 366 -0.52 2.65 10.20
CA ASP A 366 -0.60 1.85 8.97
C ASP A 366 0.63 2.07 8.07
N ALA A 367 1.08 3.33 7.97
CA ALA A 367 2.27 3.68 7.20
C ALA A 367 3.54 3.06 7.81
N ILE A 368 3.66 3.05 9.13
CA ILE A 368 4.79 2.43 9.83
C ILE A 368 4.78 0.91 9.69
N ASP A 369 3.62 0.25 9.80
CA ASP A 369 3.52 -1.20 9.62
C ASP A 369 3.88 -1.61 8.18
N ALA A 370 3.38 -0.86 7.19
CA ALA A 370 3.74 -1.04 5.78
C ALA A 370 5.23 -0.78 5.53
N LEU A 371 5.81 0.25 6.14
CA LEU A 371 7.25 0.53 6.03
C LEU A 371 8.08 -0.58 6.66
N ASN A 372 7.67 -1.11 7.82
CA ASN A 372 8.33 -2.20 8.52
C ASN A 372 8.31 -3.51 7.72
N SER A 373 7.30 -3.72 6.88
CA SER A 373 7.26 -4.86 5.96
C SER A 373 8.34 -4.79 4.86
N LEU A 374 8.98 -3.63 4.66
CA LEU A 374 10.09 -3.45 3.70
C LEU A 374 11.47 -3.71 4.32
N GLN A 375 11.54 -4.06 5.62
CA GLN A 375 12.79 -4.47 6.25
C GLN A 375 13.23 -5.84 5.71
N THR A 376 14.53 -6.02 5.49
CA THR A 376 15.07 -7.33 5.13
C THR A 376 15.18 -8.18 6.40
N PRO A 377 14.52 -9.34 6.48
CA PRO A 377 14.61 -10.25 7.62
C PRO A 377 16.04 -10.72 7.92
N PHE A 378 16.33 -11.00 9.20
CA PHE A 378 17.66 -11.40 9.68
C PHE A 378 18.30 -12.55 8.91
N ASP A 379 17.55 -13.62 8.64
CA ASP A 379 17.99 -14.79 7.89
C ASP A 379 18.46 -14.43 6.47
N ILE A 380 17.73 -13.54 5.79
CA ILE A 380 18.10 -13.03 4.46
C ILE A 380 19.35 -12.14 4.54
N VAL A 381 19.46 -11.29 5.57
CA VAL A 381 20.67 -10.47 5.79
C VAL A 381 21.89 -11.36 5.99
N GLU A 382 21.79 -12.39 6.82
CA GLU A 382 22.87 -13.35 7.07
C GLU A 382 23.20 -14.19 5.84
N ALA A 383 22.21 -14.63 5.06
CA ALA A 383 22.44 -15.34 3.81
C ALA A 383 23.20 -14.47 2.79
N ARG A 384 22.79 -13.20 2.64
CA ARG A 384 23.51 -12.21 1.80
C ARG A 384 24.93 -11.96 2.32
N ARG A 385 25.09 -11.90 3.64
CA ARG A 385 26.39 -11.77 4.29
C ARG A 385 27.32 -12.93 3.94
N LYS A 386 26.84 -14.16 4.10
CA LYS A 386 27.58 -15.38 3.76
C LYS A 386 27.87 -15.50 2.27
N ALA A 387 26.95 -15.04 1.41
CA ALA A 387 27.14 -15.01 -0.04
C ALA A 387 28.04 -13.86 -0.53
N GLY A 388 28.51 -12.97 0.35
CA GLY A 388 29.39 -11.86 -0.02
C GLY A 388 28.74 -10.79 -0.91
N ILE A 389 27.40 -10.70 -0.91
CA ILE A 389 26.65 -9.77 -1.76
C ILE A 389 26.77 -8.34 -1.20
N LYS A 390 27.28 -7.41 -2.03
CA LYS A 390 27.52 -6.01 -1.67
C LYS A 390 26.74 -5.05 -2.57
N PRO A 391 26.45 -3.82 -2.09
CA PRO A 391 25.91 -2.76 -2.95
C PRO A 391 26.82 -2.52 -4.17
N ASN A 392 26.22 -2.33 -5.34
CA ASN A 392 26.91 -2.17 -6.61
C ASN A 392 26.12 -1.22 -7.54
N ALA A 393 26.59 -1.02 -8.77
CA ALA A 393 25.95 -0.14 -9.74
C ALA A 393 24.47 -0.49 -10.04
N VAL A 394 24.09 -1.78 -9.96
CA VAL A 394 22.69 -2.22 -10.13
C VAL A 394 21.79 -1.53 -9.12
N SER A 395 22.28 -1.29 -7.89
CA SER A 395 21.51 -0.61 -6.84
C SER A 395 21.09 0.81 -7.23
N ILE A 396 21.94 1.55 -7.94
CA ILE A 396 21.63 2.89 -8.43
C ILE A 396 20.66 2.83 -9.59
N GLN A 397 20.82 1.85 -10.50
CA GLN A 397 19.91 1.67 -11.61
C GLN A 397 18.49 1.34 -11.13
N GLU A 398 18.35 0.42 -10.17
CA GLU A 398 17.07 0.10 -9.52
C GLU A 398 16.44 1.35 -8.90
N MET A 399 17.23 2.15 -8.18
CA MET A 399 16.75 3.41 -7.59
C MET A 399 16.28 4.42 -8.63
N LYS A 400 16.99 4.55 -9.76
CA LYS A 400 16.54 5.37 -10.89
C LYS A 400 15.21 4.85 -11.43
N THR A 401 15.06 3.54 -11.60
CA THR A 401 13.78 2.97 -12.06
C THR A 401 12.63 3.25 -11.08
N TYR A 402 12.85 3.07 -9.77
CA TYR A 402 11.82 3.42 -8.78
C TYR A 402 11.48 4.92 -8.78
N LEU A 403 12.46 5.80 -9.00
CA LEU A 403 12.24 7.24 -9.14
C LEU A 403 11.34 7.56 -10.34
N HIS A 404 11.59 6.92 -11.49
CA HIS A 404 10.73 7.05 -12.68
C HIS A 404 9.31 6.53 -12.41
N ARG A 405 9.17 5.40 -11.71
CA ARG A 405 7.87 4.82 -11.36
C ARG A 405 7.02 5.71 -10.46
N ILE A 406 7.62 6.60 -9.67
CA ILE A 406 6.90 7.60 -8.87
C ILE A 406 6.71 8.94 -9.59
N GLY A 407 7.09 9.03 -10.86
CA GLY A 407 6.84 10.17 -11.74
C GLY A 407 7.95 11.21 -11.80
N TYR A 408 9.19 10.88 -11.39
CA TYR A 408 10.31 11.81 -11.41
C TYR A 408 11.52 11.26 -12.18
N THR A 409 12.34 12.18 -12.67
CA THR A 409 13.65 11.87 -13.27
C THR A 409 14.77 12.35 -12.35
N PRO A 410 16.02 11.84 -12.47
CA PRO A 410 17.15 12.37 -11.71
C PRO A 410 17.34 13.89 -11.86
N SER A 411 17.03 14.45 -13.03
CA SER A 411 17.10 15.90 -13.28
C SER A 411 16.08 16.73 -12.48
N ASP A 412 14.92 16.15 -12.11
CA ASP A 412 13.95 16.87 -11.27
C ASP A 412 14.52 17.19 -9.89
N LEU A 413 15.42 16.35 -9.39
CA LEU A 413 16.06 16.53 -8.09
C LEU A 413 16.96 17.78 -8.04
N ASN A 414 17.40 18.30 -9.19
CA ASN A 414 18.19 19.53 -9.26
C ASN A 414 17.42 20.75 -8.70
N LYS A 415 16.08 20.72 -8.75
CA LYS A 415 15.21 21.78 -8.21
C LYS A 415 15.38 21.98 -6.69
N LEU A 416 15.90 20.96 -6.00
CA LEU A 416 16.06 20.92 -4.54
C LEU A 416 17.38 21.51 -4.03
N ASN A 417 18.27 21.96 -4.93
CA ASN A 417 19.58 22.53 -4.58
C ASN A 417 20.33 21.73 -3.50
N ILE A 418 20.56 20.44 -3.77
CA ILE A 418 20.95 19.47 -2.75
C ILE A 418 22.36 19.71 -2.21
N VAL A 419 22.50 19.80 -0.89
CA VAL A 419 23.77 19.66 -0.16
C VAL A 419 23.92 18.19 0.24
N HIS A 420 24.95 17.51 -0.25
CA HIS A 420 25.10 16.06 -0.06
C HIS A 420 26.28 15.75 0.87
N VAL A 421 26.05 15.02 1.97
CA VAL A 421 27.07 14.78 2.99
C VAL A 421 27.31 13.28 3.20
N ALA A 422 28.56 12.86 3.04
CA ALA A 422 29.03 11.51 3.35
C ALA A 422 30.08 11.54 4.46
N GLY A 423 30.29 10.39 5.11
CA GLY A 423 31.32 10.27 6.15
C GLY A 423 31.17 9.02 7.02
N THR A 424 32.18 8.70 7.80
CA THR A 424 32.07 7.64 8.81
C THR A 424 31.55 8.23 10.13
N LYS A 425 32.15 9.33 10.58
CA LYS A 425 31.74 10.08 11.78
C LYS A 425 31.49 11.54 11.42
N GLY A 426 30.50 12.16 12.05
CA GLY A 426 30.22 13.60 11.88
C GLY A 426 29.29 13.97 10.72
N LYS A 427 28.84 13.02 9.88
CA LYS A 427 27.89 13.29 8.78
C LYS A 427 26.57 13.88 9.27
N GLY A 428 25.87 13.21 10.20
CA GLY A 428 24.66 13.75 10.83
C GLY A 428 24.88 15.10 11.50
N SER A 429 25.94 15.28 12.29
CA SER A 429 26.25 16.58 12.93
C SER A 429 26.52 17.69 11.90
N THR A 430 27.19 17.38 10.80
CA THR A 430 27.41 18.34 9.71
C THR A 430 26.07 18.74 9.09
N CYS A 431 25.21 17.77 8.76
CA CYS A 431 23.86 18.05 8.24
C CYS A 431 23.02 18.88 9.22
N ALA A 432 23.12 18.60 10.52
CA ALA A 432 22.47 19.37 11.59
C ALA A 432 22.82 20.86 11.55
N PHE A 433 24.12 21.13 11.47
CA PHE A 433 24.64 22.50 11.45
C PHE A 433 24.21 23.20 10.16
N VAL A 434 24.28 22.54 9.00
CA VAL A 434 23.81 23.12 7.74
C VAL A 434 22.31 23.47 7.84
N ASP A 435 21.47 22.51 8.23
CA ASP A 435 20.03 22.72 8.36
C ASP A 435 19.70 23.85 9.37
N SER A 436 20.37 23.87 10.53
CA SER A 436 20.16 24.91 11.53
C SER A 436 20.56 26.30 11.04
N ILE A 437 21.70 26.42 10.33
CA ILE A 437 22.13 27.69 9.70
C ILE A 437 21.11 28.14 8.65
N LEU A 438 20.67 27.25 7.75
CA LEU A 438 19.66 27.57 6.74
C LEU A 438 18.34 28.00 7.38
N SER A 439 17.93 27.35 8.47
CA SER A 439 16.75 27.69 9.26
C SER A 439 16.85 29.08 9.90
N GLN A 440 18.02 29.49 10.42
CA GLN A 440 18.21 30.87 10.90
C GLN A 440 17.97 31.91 9.79
N TYR A 441 18.45 31.66 8.58
CA TYR A 441 18.20 32.53 7.42
C TYR A 441 16.71 32.54 7.02
N GLN A 442 16.05 31.39 7.04
CA GLN A 442 14.61 31.27 6.80
C GLN A 442 13.81 32.12 7.80
N HIS A 443 14.12 32.04 9.09
CA HIS A 443 13.43 32.80 10.12
C HIS A 443 13.68 34.31 10.04
N VAL A 444 14.92 34.73 9.78
CA VAL A 444 15.29 36.16 9.81
C VAL A 444 14.98 36.86 8.49
N ARG A 445 15.16 36.18 7.35
CA ARG A 445 15.10 36.79 6.01
C ARG A 445 13.99 36.22 5.12
N GLY A 446 13.32 35.15 5.54
CA GLY A 446 12.31 34.47 4.73
C GLY A 446 12.87 33.75 3.49
N THR A 447 14.20 33.66 3.36
CA THR A 447 14.89 32.99 2.25
C THR A 447 16.02 32.12 2.80
N PRO A 448 16.09 30.82 2.47
CA PRO A 448 15.11 30.07 1.68
C PRO A 448 13.72 30.08 2.32
N ARG A 449 12.65 29.95 1.52
CA ARG A 449 11.27 29.92 2.04
C ARG A 449 11.02 28.63 2.79
N LYS A 450 11.53 27.51 2.26
CA LYS A 450 11.52 26.21 2.93
C LYS A 450 12.86 25.49 2.78
N THR A 451 13.34 24.91 3.89
CA THR A 451 14.50 24.01 3.92
C THR A 451 14.06 22.57 4.11
N GLY A 452 14.82 21.63 3.56
CA GLY A 452 14.62 20.20 3.76
C GLY A 452 15.85 19.55 4.39
N LEU A 453 15.64 18.57 5.26
CA LEU A 453 16.72 17.74 5.81
C LEU A 453 16.33 16.26 5.75
N PHE A 454 17.19 15.45 5.13
CA PHE A 454 17.08 14.00 5.09
C PHE A 454 18.26 13.34 5.82
N ILE A 455 17.98 12.65 6.94
CA ILE A 455 18.99 12.04 7.82
C ILE A 455 18.68 10.59 8.18
N SER A 456 19.70 9.86 8.66
CA SER A 456 19.51 8.50 9.17
C SER A 456 20.56 8.09 10.22
N PRO A 457 20.18 7.23 11.20
CA PRO A 457 18.83 6.77 11.51
C PRO A 457 17.97 7.85 12.19
N HIS A 458 16.69 7.56 12.46
CA HIS A 458 15.88 8.37 13.39
C HIS A 458 16.25 8.03 14.83
N LEU A 459 15.92 8.92 15.78
CA LEU A 459 16.10 8.66 17.19
C LEU A 459 14.82 8.19 17.89
N ILE A 460 13.69 8.86 17.72
CA ILE A 460 12.41 8.57 18.40
C ILE A 460 11.29 8.14 17.45
N ALA A 461 11.20 8.75 16.28
CA ALA A 461 10.20 8.43 15.27
C ALA A 461 10.74 8.54 13.85
N VAL A 462 10.20 7.72 12.94
CA VAL A 462 10.63 7.68 11.54
C VAL A 462 10.57 9.05 10.87
N ARG A 463 9.59 9.87 11.24
CA ARG A 463 9.38 11.23 10.74
C ARG A 463 10.59 12.15 10.90
N GLU A 464 11.46 11.92 11.89
CA GLU A 464 12.68 12.71 12.09
C GLU A 464 13.65 12.65 10.91
N ARG A 465 13.56 11.60 10.10
CA ARG A 465 14.39 11.41 8.91
C ARG A 465 14.05 12.39 7.81
N ILE A 466 12.85 12.97 7.81
CA ILE A 466 12.39 13.91 6.79
C ILE A 466 11.90 15.15 7.53
N ARG A 467 12.69 16.23 7.50
CA ARG A 467 12.33 17.48 8.16
C ARG A 467 12.12 18.59 7.14
N ILE A 468 11.20 19.49 7.49
CA ILE A 468 10.97 20.75 6.78
C ILE A 468 11.17 21.87 7.79
N ASN A 469 12.00 22.85 7.46
CA ASN A 469 12.33 23.97 8.35
C ASN A 469 12.84 23.48 9.73
N SER A 470 13.75 22.50 9.73
CA SER A 470 14.32 21.85 10.92
C SER A 470 13.34 21.06 11.80
N THR A 471 12.06 20.97 11.45
CA THR A 471 11.04 20.21 12.19
C THR A 471 10.68 18.91 11.45
N PRO A 472 10.59 17.75 12.14
CA PRO A 472 10.04 16.53 11.53
C PRO A 472 8.70 16.79 10.86
N ILE A 473 8.44 16.19 9.70
CA ILE A 473 7.11 16.29 9.09
C ILE A 473 6.04 15.75 10.05
N SER A 474 4.83 16.31 9.97
CA SER A 474 3.70 15.87 10.80
C SER A 474 3.28 14.43 10.44
N GLU A 475 2.49 13.79 11.31
CA GLU A 475 1.96 12.46 11.02
C GLU A 475 1.07 12.47 9.77
N GLU A 476 0.28 13.53 9.60
CA GLU A 476 -0.59 13.71 8.44
C GLU A 476 0.20 13.83 7.14
N LEU A 477 1.27 14.64 7.14
CA LEU A 477 2.16 14.76 5.98
C LEU A 477 2.91 13.46 5.71
N PHE A 478 3.36 12.76 6.77
CA PHE A 478 4.01 11.46 6.63
C PHE A 478 3.07 10.46 5.97
N VAL A 479 1.84 10.29 6.48
CA VAL A 479 0.83 9.38 5.93
C VAL A 479 0.52 9.71 4.48
N LYS A 480 0.25 10.99 4.19
CA LYS A 480 -0.04 11.47 2.84
C LYS A 480 1.06 11.05 1.87
N TYR A 481 2.29 11.49 2.12
CA TYR A 481 3.39 11.27 1.19
C TYR A 481 3.88 9.82 1.17
N PHE A 482 3.76 9.10 2.29
CA PHE A 482 4.05 7.68 2.34
C PHE A 482 3.13 6.93 1.38
N PHE A 483 1.81 7.11 1.48
CA PHE A 483 0.88 6.36 0.65
C PHE A 483 0.82 6.85 -0.79
N GLU A 484 1.09 8.13 -1.07
CA GLU A 484 1.28 8.60 -2.45
C GLU A 484 2.43 7.86 -3.15
N VAL A 485 3.58 7.68 -2.48
CA VAL A 485 4.71 6.91 -3.00
C VAL A 485 4.38 5.42 -3.06
N TRP A 486 3.73 4.88 -2.02
CA TRP A 486 3.37 3.47 -1.91
C TRP A 486 2.46 3.03 -3.05
N ASP A 487 1.46 3.85 -3.35
CA ASP A 487 0.43 3.58 -4.35
C ASP A 487 0.98 3.81 -5.76
N ARG A 488 1.78 4.86 -5.99
CA ARG A 488 2.48 5.06 -7.28
C ARG A 488 3.38 3.89 -7.63
N LEU A 489 4.13 3.37 -6.67
CA LEU A 489 4.96 2.18 -6.88
C LEU A 489 4.13 0.93 -7.17
N GLU A 490 2.93 0.78 -6.62
CA GLU A 490 2.05 -0.37 -6.90
C GLU A 490 1.55 -0.35 -8.36
N VAL A 491 1.11 0.81 -8.83
CA VAL A 491 0.38 0.95 -10.10
C VAL A 491 1.26 1.25 -11.31
N ALA A 492 2.52 1.64 -11.10
CA ALA A 492 3.42 1.97 -12.20
C ALA A 492 3.59 0.79 -13.18
N PRO A 493 3.47 1.02 -14.51
CA PRO A 493 3.71 -0.01 -15.52
C PRO A 493 5.05 -0.68 -15.30
N LYS A 494 5.09 -2.01 -15.41
CA LYS A 494 6.33 -2.78 -15.31
C LYS A 494 6.76 -3.16 -16.72
N ASP A 495 7.84 -2.58 -17.21
CA ASP A 495 8.48 -3.03 -18.43
C ASP A 495 8.99 -4.48 -18.25
N ASP A 496 9.22 -5.21 -19.34
CA ASP A 496 9.67 -6.62 -19.27
C ASP A 496 10.98 -6.79 -18.49
N ALA A 497 11.88 -5.80 -18.54
CA ALA A 497 13.12 -5.76 -17.76
C ALA A 497 12.88 -5.52 -16.25
N ASP A 498 11.74 -4.93 -15.87
CA ASP A 498 11.38 -4.59 -14.50
C ASP A 498 10.64 -5.70 -13.76
N LYS A 499 10.18 -6.75 -14.47
CA LYS A 499 9.42 -7.87 -13.89
C LYS A 499 10.18 -8.65 -12.81
N LEU A 500 11.52 -8.63 -12.84
CA LEU A 500 12.39 -9.29 -11.86
C LEU A 500 12.66 -8.44 -10.62
N MET A 501 12.32 -7.14 -10.64
CA MET A 501 12.50 -6.28 -9.48
C MET A 501 11.33 -6.40 -8.51
N PRO A 502 11.59 -6.30 -7.18
CA PRO A 502 10.53 -6.16 -6.20
C PRO A 502 9.59 -4.98 -6.54
N PRO A 503 8.30 -5.05 -6.19
CA PRO A 503 7.37 -3.96 -6.45
C PRO A 503 7.77 -2.67 -5.73
N ARG A 504 8.41 -2.79 -4.55
CA ARG A 504 8.89 -1.68 -3.74
C ARG A 504 10.33 -1.91 -3.32
N PRO A 505 11.14 -0.85 -3.19
CA PRO A 505 12.49 -0.99 -2.68
C PRO A 505 12.49 -1.27 -1.17
N ILE A 506 13.63 -1.73 -0.68
CA ILE A 506 13.86 -1.96 0.76
C ILE A 506 13.71 -0.66 1.59
N TYR A 507 13.43 -0.81 2.89
CA TYR A 507 13.16 0.25 3.86
C TYR A 507 13.90 1.59 3.64
N ALA A 508 15.24 1.57 3.59
CA ALA A 508 16.05 2.79 3.49
C ALA A 508 15.91 3.49 2.12
N ARG A 509 15.80 2.71 1.05
CA ARG A 509 15.61 3.18 -0.32
C ARG A 509 14.21 3.77 -0.50
N TYR A 510 13.21 3.14 0.10
CA TYR A 510 11.85 3.67 0.12
C TYR A 510 11.79 5.05 0.78
N LEU A 511 12.39 5.22 1.95
CA LEU A 511 12.44 6.52 2.63
C LEU A 511 13.20 7.59 1.84
N THR A 512 14.20 7.19 1.04
CA THR A 512 14.91 8.10 0.14
C THR A 512 14.01 8.58 -1.00
N LEU A 513 13.22 7.69 -1.60
CA LEU A 513 12.22 8.07 -2.60
C LEU A 513 11.13 8.98 -2.00
N MET A 514 10.67 8.61 -0.81
CA MET A 514 9.68 9.40 -0.08
C MET A 514 10.19 10.80 0.23
N SER A 515 11.45 10.97 0.65
CA SER A 515 11.99 12.30 0.95
C SER A 515 12.06 13.19 -0.28
N TRP A 516 12.46 12.67 -1.45
CA TRP A 516 12.41 13.45 -2.69
C TRP A 516 10.97 13.83 -3.07
N HIS A 517 10.03 12.90 -2.96
CA HIS A 517 8.62 13.18 -3.22
C HIS A 517 8.09 14.28 -2.29
N VAL A 518 8.34 14.19 -0.98
CA VAL A 518 7.99 15.21 0.02
C VAL A 518 8.59 16.56 -0.38
N PHE A 519 9.91 16.62 -0.64
CA PHE A 519 10.59 17.89 -0.87
C PHE A 519 10.19 18.55 -2.20
N LEU A 520 9.92 17.77 -3.24
CA LEU A 520 9.41 18.29 -4.51
C LEU A 520 7.97 18.81 -4.38
N GLN A 521 7.09 18.07 -3.69
CA GLN A 521 5.70 18.49 -3.49
C GLN A 521 5.59 19.71 -2.57
N GLU A 522 6.44 19.79 -1.55
CA GLU A 522 6.45 20.90 -0.60
C GLU A 522 7.19 22.15 -1.12
N GLY A 523 7.87 22.06 -2.26
CA GLY A 523 8.57 23.17 -2.89
C GLY A 523 9.78 23.63 -2.08
N ILE A 524 10.61 22.68 -1.61
CA ILE A 524 11.84 22.98 -0.86
C ILE A 524 12.85 23.70 -1.76
N ASP A 525 13.40 24.81 -1.26
CA ASP A 525 14.38 25.58 -2.02
C ASP A 525 15.81 25.04 -1.84
N VAL A 526 16.15 24.47 -0.68
CA VAL A 526 17.45 23.82 -0.40
C VAL A 526 17.24 22.60 0.49
N ALA A 527 17.73 21.44 0.05
CA ALA A 527 17.65 20.19 0.80
C ALA A 527 19.04 19.66 1.20
N VAL A 528 19.21 19.26 2.46
CA VAL A 528 20.43 18.65 2.99
C VAL A 528 20.24 17.14 3.10
N TYR A 529 21.12 16.37 2.47
CA TYR A 529 21.05 14.90 2.44
C TYR A 529 22.26 14.27 3.11
N GLU A 530 22.01 13.46 4.14
CA GLU A 530 22.99 12.52 4.70
C GLU A 530 22.97 11.20 3.90
N THR A 531 24.14 10.69 3.50
CA THR A 531 24.24 9.33 2.96
C THR A 531 23.94 8.28 4.03
N GLY A 532 23.23 7.21 3.68
CA GLY A 532 23.01 6.06 4.56
C GLY A 532 24.28 5.23 4.76
N ILE A 533 24.67 4.46 3.75
CA ILE A 533 25.85 3.58 3.79
C ILE A 533 26.71 3.82 2.54
N GLY A 534 27.98 4.16 2.76
CA GLY A 534 28.94 4.40 1.68
C GLY A 534 28.77 5.78 1.06
N GLY A 535 28.46 5.82 -0.24
CA GLY A 535 28.31 7.03 -1.05
C GLY A 535 28.02 6.67 -2.52
N GLU A 536 28.97 6.06 -3.22
CA GLU A 536 28.89 5.71 -4.64
C GLU A 536 27.62 4.93 -5.01
N PHE A 537 27.26 3.92 -4.20
CA PHE A 537 26.08 3.07 -4.39
C PHE A 537 24.98 3.33 -3.36
N ASP A 538 25.07 4.45 -2.64
CA ASP A 538 24.02 4.86 -1.70
C ASP A 538 22.77 5.32 -2.46
N ALA A 539 21.59 5.08 -1.88
CA ALA A 539 20.32 5.44 -2.49
C ALA A 539 20.25 6.94 -2.84
N THR A 540 20.85 7.79 -2.01
CA THR A 540 20.85 9.25 -2.19
C THR A 540 21.72 9.70 -3.38
N ASN A 541 22.63 8.85 -3.89
CA ASN A 541 23.56 9.21 -4.96
C ASN A 541 22.96 9.13 -6.38
N VAL A 542 21.64 8.95 -6.49
CA VAL A 542 20.88 9.21 -7.72
C VAL A 542 20.93 10.69 -8.10
N VAL A 543 21.16 11.59 -7.14
CA VAL A 543 21.35 13.03 -7.37
C VAL A 543 22.55 13.26 -8.28
N GLU A 544 22.31 13.87 -9.44
CA GLU A 544 23.36 14.08 -10.46
C GLU A 544 24.09 15.42 -10.27
N ASN A 545 23.39 16.47 -9.80
CA ASN A 545 23.96 17.81 -9.65
C ASN A 545 23.65 18.39 -8.24
N PRO A 546 24.33 17.94 -7.18
CA PRO A 546 24.27 18.62 -5.89
C PRO A 546 24.91 20.02 -6.00
N VAL A 547 24.48 20.98 -5.19
CA VAL A 547 25.13 22.31 -5.16
C VAL A 547 26.49 22.23 -4.45
N ALA A 548 26.59 21.35 -3.45
CA ALA A 548 27.84 21.06 -2.76
C ALA A 548 27.84 19.64 -2.18
N SER A 549 29.01 19.02 -2.16
CA SER A 549 29.24 17.73 -1.51
C SER A 549 30.26 17.87 -0.38
N GLY A 550 29.98 17.28 0.78
CA GLY A 550 30.83 17.29 1.96
C GLY A 550 31.23 15.89 2.41
N ILE A 551 32.52 15.66 2.66
CA ILE A 551 33.03 14.41 3.21
C ILE A 551 33.58 14.67 4.62
N SER A 552 32.86 14.22 5.64
CA SER A 552 33.28 14.33 7.04
C SER A 552 34.34 13.26 7.38
N THR A 553 34.74 13.13 8.65
CA THR A 553 35.79 12.21 9.07
C THR A 553 35.57 10.77 8.58
N LEU A 554 36.59 10.20 7.97
CA LEU A 554 36.63 8.82 7.49
C LEU A 554 37.34 7.89 8.47
N GLY A 555 36.89 6.64 8.50
CA GLY A 555 37.41 5.58 9.35
C GLY A 555 36.73 4.25 9.05
N ILE A 556 37.18 3.19 9.71
CA ILE A 556 36.61 1.84 9.54
C ILE A 556 35.17 1.80 10.06
N ASP A 557 34.25 1.44 9.17
CA ASP A 557 32.83 1.21 9.46
C ASP A 557 32.19 0.40 8.33
N HIS A 558 31.12 -0.33 8.64
CA HIS A 558 30.38 -1.16 7.67
C HIS A 558 31.27 -2.11 6.84
N VAL A 559 32.24 -2.77 7.47
CA VAL A 559 33.28 -3.61 6.82
C VAL A 559 32.72 -4.58 5.78
N PHE A 560 31.59 -5.23 6.10
CA PHE A 560 30.93 -6.14 5.18
C PHE A 560 30.52 -5.47 3.85
N ALA A 561 29.92 -4.27 3.93
CA ALA A 561 29.39 -3.56 2.77
C ALA A 561 30.47 -2.77 2.00
N LEU A 562 31.40 -2.13 2.72
CA LEU A 562 32.33 -1.15 2.14
C LEU A 562 33.77 -1.64 2.04
N GLY A 563 34.10 -2.75 2.69
CA GLY A 563 35.45 -3.28 2.78
C GLY A 563 36.14 -3.01 4.12
N ASP A 564 37.23 -3.72 4.33
CA ASP A 564 38.02 -3.84 5.56
C ASP A 564 39.15 -2.80 5.71
N THR A 565 39.25 -1.85 4.77
CA THR A 565 40.31 -0.83 4.76
C THR A 565 39.73 0.56 4.60
N VAL A 566 40.41 1.55 5.18
CA VAL A 566 40.01 2.97 5.08
C VAL A 566 39.98 3.41 3.61
N ALA A 567 40.93 2.95 2.78
CA ALA A 567 40.97 3.26 1.35
C ALA A 567 39.71 2.81 0.60
N LYS A 568 39.22 1.58 0.82
CA LYS A 568 37.98 1.09 0.18
C LYS A 568 36.76 1.91 0.62
N ILE A 569 36.70 2.27 1.90
CA ILE A 569 35.62 3.10 2.46
C ILE A 569 35.66 4.52 1.87
N ALA A 570 36.85 5.10 1.76
CA ALA A 570 37.06 6.42 1.15
C ALA A 570 36.64 6.43 -0.33
N TRP A 571 36.94 5.37 -1.09
CA TRP A 571 36.50 5.24 -2.49
C TRP A 571 34.98 5.32 -2.63
N HIS A 572 34.25 4.60 -1.77
CA HIS A 572 32.79 4.65 -1.76
C HIS A 572 32.29 6.05 -1.38
N LYS A 573 32.83 6.67 -0.33
CA LYS A 573 32.34 7.98 0.15
C LYS A 573 32.65 9.12 -0.81
N ALA A 574 33.78 9.06 -1.51
CA ALA A 574 34.11 9.96 -2.62
C ALA A 574 33.09 9.92 -3.77
N GLY A 575 32.24 8.91 -3.83
CA GLY A 575 31.27 8.72 -4.91
C GLY A 575 30.23 9.83 -5.07
N ILE A 576 29.97 10.57 -3.98
CA ILE A 576 29.02 11.70 -3.98
C ILE A 576 29.60 12.99 -4.57
N MET A 577 30.90 13.03 -4.87
CA MET A 577 31.46 14.15 -5.63
C MET A 577 30.92 14.11 -7.06
N LYS A 578 30.49 15.26 -7.59
CA LYS A 578 29.94 15.38 -8.95
C LYS A 578 30.61 16.55 -9.67
N THR A 579 30.92 16.36 -10.94
CA THR A 579 31.54 17.39 -11.78
C THR A 579 30.67 18.65 -11.81
N GLY A 580 31.28 19.82 -11.64
CA GLY A 580 30.56 21.09 -11.60
C GLY A 580 30.01 21.50 -10.22
N SER A 581 30.05 20.60 -9.23
CA SER A 581 29.65 20.87 -7.85
C SER A 581 30.86 21.20 -6.98
N ALA A 582 30.67 22.06 -5.96
CA ALA A 582 31.71 22.29 -4.97
C ALA A 582 31.91 21.03 -4.09
N ALA A 583 33.16 20.66 -3.81
CA ALA A 583 33.45 19.53 -2.92
C ALA A 583 34.40 19.93 -1.78
N PHE A 584 34.04 19.54 -0.57
CA PHE A 584 34.80 19.84 0.64
C PHE A 584 35.05 18.59 1.47
N THR A 585 36.21 18.53 2.08
CA THR A 585 36.53 17.60 3.17
C THR A 585 37.24 18.37 4.28
N ILE A 586 37.34 17.74 5.44
CA ILE A 586 38.25 18.14 6.52
C ILE A 586 39.52 17.28 6.48
N GLU A 587 40.48 17.56 7.37
CA GLU A 587 41.68 16.74 7.58
C GLU A 587 41.32 15.24 7.76
N GLN A 588 41.85 14.40 6.87
CA GLN A 588 41.66 12.94 6.89
C GLN A 588 42.94 12.21 7.28
N VAL A 589 42.82 10.93 7.61
CA VAL A 589 43.99 10.04 7.68
C VAL A 589 44.63 9.86 6.28
N PRO A 590 45.94 9.63 6.18
CA PRO A 590 46.66 9.60 4.89
C PRO A 590 46.01 8.71 3.82
N ASP A 591 45.69 7.47 4.15
CA ASP A 591 45.06 6.51 3.23
C ASP A 591 43.71 6.99 2.68
N ALA A 592 42.96 7.76 3.48
CA ALA A 592 41.71 8.36 3.03
C ALA A 592 41.97 9.58 2.14
N ASP A 593 42.88 10.49 2.54
CA ASP A 593 43.21 11.70 1.79
C ASP A 593 43.69 11.37 0.37
N GLU A 594 44.60 10.40 0.22
CA GLU A 594 45.11 9.96 -1.07
C GLU A 594 43.98 9.50 -2.01
N VAL A 595 43.08 8.66 -1.49
CA VAL A 595 41.94 8.16 -2.28
C VAL A 595 40.96 9.27 -2.62
N LEU A 596 40.67 10.18 -1.69
CA LEU A 596 39.77 11.30 -1.95
C LEU A 596 40.32 12.20 -3.07
N ARG A 597 41.61 12.53 -3.04
CA ARG A 597 42.26 13.34 -4.08
C ARG A 597 42.22 12.64 -5.44
N LYS A 598 42.61 11.37 -5.50
CA LYS A 598 42.56 10.59 -6.72
C LYS A 598 41.15 10.52 -7.31
N ARG A 599 40.13 10.33 -6.45
CA ARG A 599 38.73 10.31 -6.88
C ARG A 599 38.24 11.67 -7.35
N ALA A 600 38.71 12.75 -6.74
CA ALA A 600 38.40 14.11 -7.18
C ALA A 600 38.97 14.36 -8.59
N GLU A 601 40.20 13.93 -8.87
CA GLU A 601 40.81 13.98 -10.21
C GLU A 601 40.02 13.13 -11.22
N GLU A 602 39.71 11.88 -10.88
CA GLU A 602 38.90 10.97 -11.73
C GLU A 602 37.54 11.59 -12.10
N LYS A 603 36.89 12.26 -11.15
CA LYS A 603 35.58 12.89 -11.32
C LYS A 603 35.66 14.34 -11.81
N LYS A 604 36.87 14.88 -12.03
CA LYS A 604 37.12 16.27 -12.45
C LYS A 604 36.47 17.30 -11.51
N VAL A 605 36.68 17.11 -10.21
CA VAL A 605 36.15 17.98 -9.14
C VAL A 605 37.31 18.61 -8.38
N ASP A 606 37.21 19.91 -8.09
CA ASP A 606 38.14 20.60 -7.19
C ASP A 606 37.77 20.30 -5.73
N LEU A 607 38.45 19.31 -5.12
CA LEU A 607 38.26 18.95 -3.72
C LEU A 607 39.09 19.86 -2.81
N LYS A 608 38.40 20.60 -1.94
CA LYS A 608 39.04 21.47 -0.94
C LYS A 608 39.10 20.81 0.42
N VAL A 609 40.32 20.63 0.94
CA VAL A 609 40.56 20.21 2.33
C VAL A 609 40.54 21.44 3.23
N LEU A 610 39.69 21.44 4.24
CA LEU A 610 39.47 22.56 5.14
C LEU A 610 40.17 22.32 6.49
N ASP A 611 41.00 23.28 6.89
CA ASP A 611 41.43 23.44 8.28
C ASP A 611 40.27 23.96 9.13
N ILE A 612 40.36 23.80 10.46
CA ILE A 612 39.35 24.35 11.38
C ILE A 612 39.20 25.85 11.13
N ASP A 613 37.97 26.27 10.83
CA ASP A 613 37.66 27.66 10.52
C ASP A 613 38.01 28.56 11.72
N PRO A 614 38.98 29.49 11.57
CA PRO A 614 39.42 30.35 12.66
C PRO A 614 38.28 31.18 13.26
N ARG A 615 37.22 31.47 12.50
CA ARG A 615 36.05 32.22 12.95
C ARG A 615 35.24 31.48 14.02
N LEU A 616 35.43 30.16 14.16
CA LEU A 616 34.78 29.35 15.19
C LEU A 616 35.39 29.54 16.59
N SER A 617 36.50 30.26 16.74
CA SER A 617 37.11 30.49 18.06
C SER A 617 36.17 31.23 19.03
N ALA A 618 35.30 32.09 18.50
CA ALA A 618 34.32 32.86 19.25
C ALA A 618 32.94 32.20 19.34
N VAL A 619 32.76 31.00 18.78
CA VAL A 619 31.47 30.30 18.68
C VAL A 619 31.44 29.14 19.68
N LYS A 620 30.38 29.07 20.50
CA LYS A 620 30.18 28.03 21.51
C LYS A 620 29.66 26.73 20.90
N ILE A 621 30.52 26.04 20.18
CA ILE A 621 30.22 24.69 19.63
C ILE A 621 30.12 23.67 20.77
N ARG A 622 29.09 22.82 20.72
CA ARG A 622 28.87 21.75 21.71
C ARG A 622 28.91 20.35 21.07
N PRO A 623 29.68 19.40 21.64
CA PRO A 623 30.71 19.61 22.67
C PRO A 623 31.86 20.48 22.14
N ASP A 624 32.54 21.22 23.01
CA ASP A 624 33.71 22.03 22.64
C ASP A 624 34.92 21.12 22.42
N ALA A 625 34.95 20.49 21.25
CA ALA A 625 35.95 19.52 20.86
C ALA A 625 36.39 19.74 19.41
N ALA A 626 37.66 19.45 19.13
CA ALA A 626 38.26 19.64 17.81
C ALA A 626 37.48 18.93 16.69
N PHE A 627 37.01 17.70 16.91
CA PHE A 627 36.22 16.97 15.91
C PHE A 627 34.90 17.67 15.58
N GLN A 628 34.25 18.29 16.57
CA GLN A 628 32.98 18.98 16.35
C GLN A 628 33.19 20.33 15.67
N LYS A 629 34.30 21.02 15.98
CA LYS A 629 34.76 22.21 15.23
C LYS A 629 35.08 21.88 13.77
N ARG A 630 35.64 20.70 13.47
CA ARG A 630 35.80 20.20 12.10
C ARG A 630 34.45 19.99 11.40
N ASN A 631 33.49 19.34 12.07
CA ASN A 631 32.12 19.17 11.53
C ASN A 631 31.45 20.53 11.25
N ALA A 632 31.56 21.49 12.18
CA ALA A 632 31.04 22.83 12.02
C ALA A 632 31.73 23.57 10.87
N THR A 633 33.04 23.42 10.70
CA THR A 633 33.78 24.01 9.57
C THR A 633 33.27 23.50 8.22
N LEU A 634 33.06 22.19 8.11
CA LEU A 634 32.49 21.59 6.90
C LEU A 634 31.08 22.13 6.66
N ALA A 635 30.24 22.21 7.69
CA ALA A 635 28.89 22.74 7.59
C ALA A 635 28.84 24.20 7.16
N VAL A 636 29.73 25.05 7.69
CA VAL A 636 29.86 26.46 7.30
C VAL A 636 30.14 26.56 5.80
N ALA A 637 31.12 25.81 5.28
CA ALA A 637 31.45 25.84 3.86
C ALA A 637 30.29 25.37 2.96
N LEU A 638 29.57 24.31 3.37
CA LEU A 638 28.41 23.80 2.63
C LEU A 638 27.25 24.79 2.64
N ALA A 639 26.93 25.37 3.80
CA ALA A 639 25.89 26.39 3.93
C ALA A 639 26.23 27.66 3.14
N GLU A 640 27.50 28.08 3.11
CA GLU A 640 27.97 29.20 2.30
C GLU A 640 27.65 29.00 0.80
N ILE A 641 27.88 27.78 0.26
CA ILE A 641 27.57 27.47 -1.14
C ILE A 641 26.06 27.41 -1.38
N ALA A 642 25.31 26.75 -0.49
CA ALA A 642 23.87 26.60 -0.63
C ALA A 642 23.14 27.97 -0.65
N LEU A 643 23.51 28.86 0.27
CA LEU A 643 22.95 30.22 0.37
C LEU A 643 23.33 31.07 -0.86
N LYS A 644 24.58 31.00 -1.33
CA LYS A 644 25.02 31.70 -2.57
C LYS A 644 24.26 31.21 -3.80
N ASN A 645 24.01 29.90 -3.90
CA ASN A 645 23.30 29.31 -5.03
C ASN A 645 21.85 29.82 -5.15
N ILE A 646 21.22 30.19 -4.04
CA ILE A 646 19.89 30.80 -4.02
C ILE A 646 19.93 32.34 -3.96
N GLY A 647 21.08 32.96 -4.26
CA GLY A 647 21.21 34.41 -4.41
C GLY A 647 21.45 35.20 -3.12
N ILE A 648 21.76 34.54 -2.00
CA ILE A 648 22.07 35.23 -0.74
C ILE A 648 23.54 35.66 -0.73
N ALA A 649 23.76 36.98 -0.66
CA ALA A 649 25.09 37.54 -0.48
C ALA A 649 25.60 37.26 0.94
N LEU A 650 26.84 36.78 1.04
CA LEU A 650 27.52 36.48 2.30
C LEU A 650 28.77 37.35 2.46
N PRO A 651 29.15 37.71 3.71
CA PRO A 651 30.38 38.46 3.98
C PRO A 651 31.63 37.76 3.46
N GLN A 652 32.73 38.51 3.33
CA GLN A 652 34.01 37.90 2.97
C GLN A 652 34.49 36.97 4.09
N ARG A 653 35.25 35.93 3.73
CA ARG A 653 35.77 34.96 4.71
C ARG A 653 36.72 35.57 5.76
N SER A 654 37.30 36.73 5.49
CA SER A 654 38.12 37.49 6.45
C SER A 654 37.29 38.15 7.55
N GLU A 655 35.98 38.28 7.35
CA GLU A 655 35.06 38.86 8.32
C GLU A 655 34.53 37.78 9.29
N PRO A 656 34.07 38.17 10.50
CA PRO A 656 33.41 37.25 11.43
C PRO A 656 32.20 36.53 10.80
N LEU A 657 31.85 35.36 11.35
CA LEU A 657 30.66 34.65 10.90
C LEU A 657 29.40 35.52 11.08
N PRO A 658 28.46 35.52 10.12
CA PRO A 658 27.17 36.18 10.29
C PRO A 658 26.45 35.68 11.54
N LYS A 659 25.62 36.54 12.14
CA LYS A 659 24.86 36.21 13.34
C LYS A 659 24.03 34.92 13.14
N GLU A 660 23.43 34.74 11.98
CA GLU A 660 22.64 33.57 11.62
C GLU A 660 23.48 32.28 11.59
N PHE A 661 24.76 32.36 11.20
CA PHE A 661 25.69 31.23 11.28
C PHE A 661 26.03 30.91 12.74
N VAL A 662 26.35 31.94 13.54
CA VAL A 662 26.68 31.77 14.96
C VAL A 662 25.49 31.17 15.70
N ASP A 663 24.29 31.74 15.54
CA ASP A 663 23.06 31.24 16.17
C ASP A 663 22.75 29.80 15.72
N GLY A 664 22.91 29.48 14.43
CA GLY A 664 22.71 28.12 13.91
C GLY A 664 23.72 27.09 14.45
N LEU A 665 24.93 27.53 14.76
CA LEU A 665 25.98 26.67 15.33
C LEU A 665 25.85 26.50 16.86
N GLU A 666 25.44 27.54 17.58
CA GLU A 666 25.34 27.52 19.05
C GLU A 666 24.01 26.94 19.55
N ARG A 667 22.93 27.12 18.79
CA ARG A 667 21.56 26.73 19.21
C ARG A 667 21.12 25.39 18.63
N VAL A 668 21.92 24.75 17.78
CA VAL A 668 21.54 23.45 17.21
C VAL A 668 21.27 22.45 18.33
N VAL A 669 20.10 21.83 18.27
CA VAL A 669 19.75 20.73 19.18
C VAL A 669 19.91 19.44 18.40
N TRP A 670 20.97 18.69 18.71
CA TRP A 670 21.18 17.36 18.15
C TRP A 670 20.92 16.31 19.21
N ARG A 671 19.72 15.75 19.16
CA ARG A 671 19.20 14.84 20.17
C ARG A 671 20.03 13.56 20.29
N GLY A 672 20.16 13.07 21.52
CA GLY A 672 20.93 11.86 21.84
C GLY A 672 22.43 12.00 21.60
N ARG A 673 23.00 13.22 21.62
CA ARG A 673 24.44 13.47 21.60
C ARG A 673 24.82 14.41 22.73
N CYS A 674 25.51 13.87 23.74
CA CYS A 674 25.92 14.61 24.93
C CYS A 674 24.77 15.43 25.54
N GLU A 675 23.56 14.86 25.56
CA GLU A 675 22.34 15.54 25.99
C GLU A 675 22.13 15.33 27.49
N VAL A 676 21.85 16.41 28.23
CA VAL A 676 21.58 16.36 29.67
C VAL A 676 20.12 16.71 29.92
N LYS A 677 19.41 15.86 30.64
CA LYS A 677 18.03 16.05 31.09
C LYS A 677 17.94 15.93 32.60
N LYS A 678 17.14 16.79 33.22
CA LYS A 678 16.93 16.79 34.67
C LYS A 678 15.48 16.41 34.97
N GLU A 679 15.31 15.38 35.77
CA GLU A 679 14.10 15.06 36.54
C GLU A 679 14.41 15.29 38.03
N ASP A 680 13.39 15.36 38.89
CA ASP A 680 13.53 15.76 40.29
C ASP A 680 14.69 15.06 41.02
N ASN A 681 14.77 13.73 40.92
CA ASN A 681 15.78 12.92 41.63
C ASN A 681 16.86 12.32 40.73
N VAL A 682 16.81 12.56 39.41
CA VAL A 682 17.72 11.95 38.43
C VAL A 682 18.18 12.97 37.39
N THR A 683 19.49 13.07 37.19
CA THR A 683 20.10 13.74 36.04
C THR A 683 20.51 12.71 34.99
N TRP A 684 19.78 12.69 33.89
CA TRP A 684 19.99 11.81 32.74
C TRP A 684 21.02 12.40 31.78
N HIS A 685 22.04 11.62 31.46
CA HIS A 685 23.08 11.91 30.50
C HIS A 685 22.91 10.94 29.34
N VAL A 686 22.59 11.43 28.16
CA VAL A 686 22.08 10.62 27.06
C VAL A 686 22.96 10.78 25.83
N ASP A 687 23.57 9.70 25.37
CA ASP A 687 24.42 9.71 24.17
C ASP A 687 24.39 8.37 23.41
N GLY A 688 24.05 8.43 22.12
CA GLY A 688 23.98 7.27 21.22
C GLY A 688 25.33 6.72 20.74
N ALA A 689 26.39 6.85 21.53
CA ALA A 689 27.70 6.26 21.25
C ALA A 689 27.61 4.73 21.16
N HIS A 690 28.20 4.15 20.12
CA HIS A 690 28.07 2.72 19.79
C HIS A 690 29.31 2.12 19.10
N THR A 691 30.43 2.85 19.17
CA THR A 691 31.77 2.42 18.74
C THR A 691 32.75 2.62 19.88
N SER A 692 33.88 1.91 19.89
CA SER A 692 34.90 2.06 20.94
C SER A 692 35.31 3.53 21.14
N ASP A 693 35.63 4.25 20.05
CA ASP A 693 36.06 5.66 20.16
C ASP A 693 34.95 6.58 20.65
N SER A 694 33.72 6.43 20.11
CA SER A 694 32.60 7.27 20.54
C SER A 694 32.25 7.02 22.01
N LEU A 695 32.35 5.77 22.47
CA LEU A 695 32.09 5.41 23.87
C LEU A 695 33.15 5.98 24.79
N LYS A 696 34.45 5.97 24.41
CA LYS A 696 35.50 6.66 25.18
C LYS A 696 35.19 8.15 25.34
N MET A 697 34.73 8.81 24.28
CA MET A 697 34.40 10.24 24.31
C MET A 697 33.14 10.51 25.15
N CYS A 698 32.07 9.73 24.95
CA CYS A 698 30.86 9.79 25.75
C CYS A 698 31.17 9.58 27.25
N SER A 699 31.94 8.56 27.59
CA SER A 699 32.37 8.27 28.96
C SER A 699 33.22 9.37 29.57
N LYS A 700 34.11 9.98 28.79
CA LYS A 700 34.90 11.14 29.23
C LYS A 700 33.98 12.34 29.51
N TRP A 701 33.08 12.66 28.57
CA TRP A 701 32.10 13.73 28.73
C TRP A 701 31.25 13.51 29.99
N PHE A 702 30.71 12.31 30.19
CA PHE A 702 29.95 11.97 31.40
C PHE A 702 30.78 12.15 32.68
N LYS A 703 32.04 11.69 32.68
CA LYS A 703 32.95 11.87 33.82
C LYS A 703 33.18 13.35 34.14
N ASP A 704 33.36 14.17 33.11
CA ASP A 704 33.60 15.62 33.24
C ASP A 704 32.32 16.33 33.73
N GLU A 705 31.16 16.03 33.16
CA GLU A 705 29.86 16.62 33.53
C GLU A 705 29.41 16.27 34.96
N THR A 706 29.77 15.05 35.41
CA THR A 706 29.47 14.55 36.75
C THR A 706 30.60 14.79 37.75
N SER A 707 31.63 15.55 37.36
CA SER A 707 32.71 15.92 38.27
C SER A 707 32.18 16.87 39.35
N GLY A 708 32.39 16.53 40.63
CA GLY A 708 31.89 17.31 41.76
C GLY A 708 30.37 17.22 42.03
N ARG A 709 29.65 16.31 41.35
CA ARG A 709 28.25 16.00 41.67
C ARG A 709 28.19 14.89 42.73
N ASN A 710 27.34 15.07 43.75
CA ASN A 710 27.04 14.06 44.76
C ASN A 710 25.86 13.19 44.30
N GLY A 711 25.83 11.94 44.75
CA GLY A 711 24.82 10.94 44.39
C GLY A 711 25.38 9.75 43.59
N PRO A 712 24.62 8.64 43.50
CA PRO A 712 25.05 7.41 42.86
C PRO A 712 25.11 7.57 41.33
N ARG A 713 26.09 6.91 40.71
CA ARG A 713 26.26 6.81 39.26
C ARG A 713 25.61 5.56 38.73
N VAL A 714 24.68 5.70 37.78
CA VAL A 714 23.99 4.58 37.14
C VAL A 714 24.35 4.54 35.66
N MET A 715 24.66 3.36 35.12
CA MET A 715 24.78 3.17 33.67
C MET A 715 23.65 2.28 33.16
N ILE A 716 22.95 2.73 32.11
CA ILE A 716 22.04 1.91 31.32
C ILE A 716 22.69 1.70 29.96
N PHE A 717 23.01 0.45 29.64
CA PHE A 717 23.77 0.11 28.45
C PHE A 717 23.11 -1.00 27.65
N ASN A 718 23.04 -0.83 26.34
CA ASN A 718 22.69 -1.91 25.42
C ASN A 718 23.38 -1.76 24.07
N GLN A 719 23.75 -2.90 23.49
CA GLN A 719 24.22 -3.03 22.12
C GLN A 719 23.80 -4.39 21.56
N GLN A 720 23.26 -4.40 20.33
CA GLN A 720 22.81 -5.61 19.64
C GLN A 720 23.61 -5.82 18.34
N GLY A 721 23.87 -7.07 17.98
CA GLY A 721 24.43 -7.46 16.67
C GLY A 721 25.92 -7.22 16.43
N ARG A 722 26.75 -7.02 17.47
CA ARG A 722 28.22 -7.02 17.35
C ARG A 722 28.85 -7.98 18.34
N SER A 723 29.64 -8.94 17.84
CA SER A 723 30.38 -9.90 18.66
C SER A 723 31.35 -9.21 19.62
N GLU A 724 31.97 -8.11 19.17
CA GLU A 724 33.02 -7.36 19.88
C GLU A 724 32.44 -6.37 20.90
N ALA A 725 31.11 -6.25 21.01
CA ALA A 725 30.46 -5.28 21.89
C ALA A 725 30.91 -5.42 23.36
N THR A 726 31.31 -6.61 23.80
CA THR A 726 31.83 -6.86 25.15
C THR A 726 33.16 -6.15 25.42
N GLU A 727 33.98 -5.92 24.39
CA GLU A 727 35.26 -5.21 24.52
C GLU A 727 35.05 -3.72 24.72
N PHE A 728 33.90 -3.18 24.28
CA PHE A 728 33.60 -1.76 24.44
C PHE A 728 33.40 -1.38 25.91
N LEU A 729 32.93 -2.31 26.74
CA LEU A 729 32.77 -2.12 28.18
C LEU A 729 34.11 -1.80 28.87
N GLU A 730 35.23 -2.35 28.37
CA GLU A 730 36.55 -2.01 28.92
C GLU A 730 36.92 -0.55 28.68
N SER A 731 36.55 -0.03 27.51
CA SER A 731 36.79 1.38 27.16
C SER A 731 35.97 2.32 28.04
N VAL A 732 34.70 1.97 28.28
CA VAL A 732 33.82 2.70 29.19
C VAL A 732 34.37 2.67 30.61
N PHE A 733 34.65 1.48 31.14
CA PHE A 733 35.20 1.30 32.49
C PHE A 733 36.50 2.10 32.69
N LYS A 734 37.47 1.98 31.77
CA LYS A 734 38.74 2.73 31.86
C LYS A 734 38.52 4.25 31.89
N ALA A 735 37.55 4.76 31.13
CA ALA A 735 37.28 6.19 31.06
C ALA A 735 36.53 6.71 32.29
N THR A 736 35.66 5.91 32.91
CA THR A 736 34.83 6.33 34.06
C THR A 736 35.33 5.88 35.44
N LYS A 737 36.40 5.08 35.50
CA LYS A 737 36.99 4.59 36.76
C LYS A 737 37.23 5.71 37.78
N ARG A 738 36.88 5.41 39.04
CA ARG A 738 37.12 6.22 40.23
C ARG A 738 38.05 5.46 41.19
N ASP A 739 38.87 6.17 41.95
CA ASP A 739 39.75 5.54 42.93
C ASP A 739 38.96 5.16 44.18
N GLY A 740 39.08 3.90 44.62
CA GLY A 740 38.39 3.39 45.81
C GLY A 740 36.86 3.28 45.71
N GLN A 741 36.27 3.52 44.54
CA GLN A 741 34.83 3.47 44.27
C GLN A 741 34.57 2.75 42.94
N PRO A 742 33.39 2.13 42.75
CA PRO A 742 33.03 1.58 41.45
C PRO A 742 32.97 2.69 40.38
N ALA A 743 33.22 2.33 39.12
CA ALA A 743 33.07 3.25 37.99
C ALA A 743 31.63 3.76 37.87
N PHE A 744 30.67 2.88 38.14
CA PHE A 744 29.24 3.14 38.31
C PHE A 744 28.73 2.31 39.48
N ASP A 745 27.98 2.92 40.39
CA ASP A 745 27.40 2.24 41.56
C ASP A 745 26.38 1.18 41.14
N HIS A 746 25.61 1.46 40.07
CA HIS A 746 24.73 0.49 39.43
C HIS A 746 24.97 0.43 37.92
N VAL A 747 24.95 -0.78 37.36
CA VAL A 747 25.06 -1.01 35.92
C VAL A 747 23.94 -1.92 35.44
N ILE A 748 23.14 -1.43 34.52
CA ILE A 748 21.93 -2.05 34.00
C ILE A 748 22.16 -2.38 32.53
N PHE A 749 22.04 -3.66 32.20
CA PHE A 749 22.02 -4.14 30.83
C PHE A 749 20.59 -4.52 30.45
N CYS A 750 20.02 -3.87 29.45
CA CYS A 750 18.66 -4.12 29.02
C CYS A 750 18.54 -4.43 27.52
N THR A 751 17.38 -4.91 27.09
CA THR A 751 17.08 -5.03 25.66
C THR A 751 16.64 -3.68 25.08
N ASN A 752 16.37 -3.61 23.77
CA ASN A 752 15.77 -2.43 23.15
C ASN A 752 14.23 -2.43 23.21
N VAL A 753 13.60 -3.41 23.88
CA VAL A 753 12.15 -3.41 24.12
C VAL A 753 11.80 -2.20 24.99
N THR A 754 10.92 -1.34 24.46
CA THR A 754 10.67 -0.02 25.05
C THR A 754 9.82 -0.12 26.31
N TYR A 755 8.64 -0.72 26.21
CA TYR A 755 7.64 -0.82 27.29
C TYR A 755 7.44 -2.26 27.74
N ALA A 756 7.18 -2.48 29.03
CA ALA A 756 6.94 -3.82 29.58
C ALA A 756 5.65 -4.46 29.05
N GLU A 757 4.57 -3.69 28.89
CA GLU A 757 3.26 -4.23 28.50
C GLU A 757 3.05 -4.30 26.98
N SER A 758 3.46 -3.26 26.24
CA SER A 758 3.17 -3.10 24.81
C SER A 758 4.35 -3.46 23.89
N GLY A 759 5.51 -3.78 24.46
CA GLY A 759 6.71 -4.19 23.71
C GLY A 759 7.42 -3.01 23.04
N TYR A 760 7.74 -3.15 21.74
CA TYR A 760 8.41 -2.10 20.98
C TYR A 760 7.41 -1.02 20.55
N LYS A 761 7.81 0.26 20.63
CA LYS A 761 7.18 1.29 19.80
C LYS A 761 7.33 0.89 18.32
N ARG A 762 6.28 1.06 17.50
CA ARG A 762 6.27 0.62 16.09
C ARG A 762 7.43 1.19 15.27
N ASP A 763 7.87 2.42 15.58
CA ASP A 763 9.03 3.06 14.96
C ASP A 763 10.36 2.33 15.23
N PHE A 764 10.47 1.55 16.31
CA PHE A 764 11.69 0.86 16.75
C PHE A 764 11.74 -0.62 16.37
N VAL A 765 10.70 -1.13 15.71
CA VAL A 765 10.69 -2.52 15.22
C VAL A 765 11.90 -2.74 14.31
N ASN A 766 12.71 -3.76 14.61
CA ASN A 766 13.89 -4.10 13.83
C ASN A 766 13.97 -5.61 13.60
N HIS A 767 13.70 -6.05 12.37
CA HIS A 767 13.68 -7.47 12.00
C HIS A 767 15.06 -8.03 11.60
N GLN A 768 16.14 -7.26 11.81
CA GLN A 768 17.50 -7.65 11.42
C GLN A 768 18.30 -8.34 12.54
N PHE A 769 17.67 -8.64 13.67
CA PHE A 769 18.29 -9.36 14.78
C PHE A 769 17.54 -10.66 15.07
N ASP A 770 18.24 -11.63 15.66
CA ASP A 770 17.65 -12.91 16.07
C ASP A 770 16.68 -12.69 17.26
N PRO A 771 15.37 -12.93 17.09
CA PRO A 771 14.40 -12.79 18.18
C PRO A 771 14.72 -13.70 19.38
N ALA A 772 15.26 -14.89 19.14
CA ALA A 772 15.54 -15.86 20.20
C ALA A 772 16.69 -15.41 21.11
N GLU A 773 17.65 -14.64 20.60
CA GLU A 773 18.72 -14.06 21.42
C GLU A 773 18.20 -12.92 22.31
N ILE A 774 17.23 -12.14 21.81
CA ILE A 774 16.61 -11.04 22.54
C ILE A 774 15.74 -11.59 23.67
N ASP A 775 14.87 -12.56 23.39
CA ASP A 775 13.96 -13.16 24.38
C ASP A 775 14.73 -13.79 25.55
N LYS A 776 15.88 -14.41 25.25
CA LYS A 776 16.76 -15.03 26.25
C LYS A 776 17.76 -14.05 26.88
N MET A 777 17.78 -12.79 26.43
CA MET A 777 18.71 -11.74 26.87
C MET A 777 20.18 -12.19 26.86
N ILE A 778 20.57 -13.02 25.89
CA ILE A 778 21.88 -13.69 25.88
C ILE A 778 23.02 -12.67 25.89
N VAL A 779 22.87 -11.61 25.10
CA VAL A 779 23.87 -10.54 24.97
C VAL A 779 23.97 -9.72 26.26
N GLN A 780 22.84 -9.37 26.89
CA GLN A 780 22.81 -8.61 28.14
C GLN A 780 23.41 -9.43 29.29
N GLN A 781 23.14 -10.73 29.36
CA GLN A 781 23.76 -11.65 30.31
C GLN A 781 25.29 -11.71 30.12
N ARG A 782 25.76 -11.70 28.87
CA ARG A 782 27.20 -11.66 28.56
C ARG A 782 27.83 -10.33 28.99
N PHE A 783 27.16 -9.21 28.77
CA PHE A 783 27.61 -7.89 29.26
C PHE A 783 27.68 -7.85 30.79
N ALA A 784 26.67 -8.36 31.47
CA ALA A 784 26.64 -8.43 32.92
C ALA A 784 27.86 -9.21 33.46
N LYS A 785 28.11 -10.42 32.94
CA LYS A 785 29.30 -11.22 33.30
C LYS A 785 30.61 -10.47 33.07
N LYS A 786 30.74 -9.80 31.92
CA LYS A 786 31.95 -9.03 31.59
C LYS A 786 32.14 -7.84 32.52
N TRP A 787 31.08 -7.11 32.85
CA TRP A 787 31.17 -5.96 33.76
C TRP A 787 31.50 -6.40 35.19
N THR A 788 30.85 -7.44 35.71
CA THR A 788 31.16 -7.99 37.05
C THR A 788 32.64 -8.42 37.16
N ALA A 789 33.24 -8.91 36.07
CA ALA A 789 34.68 -9.23 36.04
C ALA A 789 35.58 -7.98 36.01
N LEU A 790 35.13 -6.86 35.42
CA LEU A 790 35.88 -5.61 35.36
C LEU A 790 35.77 -4.78 36.65
N ASP A 791 34.57 -4.74 37.23
CA ASP A 791 34.25 -3.97 38.43
C ASP A 791 33.35 -4.79 39.37
N PRO A 792 33.93 -5.66 40.22
CA PRO A 792 33.17 -6.47 41.16
C PRO A 792 32.43 -5.67 42.23
N SER A 793 32.75 -4.37 42.39
CA SER A 793 32.14 -3.49 43.38
C SER A 793 30.85 -2.83 42.91
N ALA A 794 30.53 -2.91 41.61
CA ALA A 794 29.32 -2.38 41.03
C ALA A 794 28.11 -3.33 41.20
N THR A 795 26.93 -2.78 41.47
CA THR A 795 25.67 -3.54 41.44
C THR A 795 25.22 -3.76 40.00
N VAL A 796 25.34 -4.99 39.49
CA VAL A 796 24.98 -5.32 38.11
C VAL A 796 23.55 -5.88 38.03
N LYS A 797 22.73 -5.35 37.10
CA LYS A 797 21.37 -5.78 36.82
C LYS A 797 21.18 -6.09 35.34
N VAL A 798 20.34 -7.09 35.06
CA VAL A 798 19.83 -7.37 33.71
C VAL A 798 18.33 -7.16 33.75
N MET A 799 17.81 -6.35 32.84
CA MET A 799 16.38 -5.99 32.79
C MET A 799 15.82 -6.21 31.39
N PRO A 800 14.59 -6.73 31.27
CA PRO A 800 14.03 -7.02 29.96
C PRO A 800 13.68 -5.75 29.16
N THR A 801 13.35 -4.62 29.80
CA THR A 801 12.92 -3.40 29.08
C THR A 801 13.67 -2.13 29.47
N ILE A 802 13.60 -1.12 28.58
CA ILE A 802 14.13 0.23 28.83
C ILE A 802 13.36 0.89 29.97
N GLU A 803 12.03 0.79 29.98
CA GLU A 803 11.15 1.32 31.03
C GLU A 803 11.57 0.85 32.43
N GLN A 804 11.72 -0.46 32.63
CA GLN A 804 12.15 -1.00 33.92
C GLN A 804 13.55 -0.51 34.34
N SER A 805 14.44 -0.30 33.36
CA SER A 805 15.78 0.22 33.63
C SER A 805 15.75 1.68 34.08
N ILE A 806 14.88 2.48 33.48
CA ILE A 806 14.64 3.88 33.87
C ILE A 806 13.99 3.93 35.25
N ASP A 807 12.95 3.14 35.50
CA ASP A 807 12.24 3.12 36.77
C ASP A 807 13.14 2.66 37.92
N TYR A 808 14.05 1.70 37.67
CA TYR A 808 15.05 1.32 38.66
C TYR A 808 16.00 2.49 39.01
N ALA A 809 16.44 3.27 38.02
CA ALA A 809 17.28 4.43 38.29
C ALA A 809 16.51 5.56 39.00
N ARG A 810 15.21 5.73 38.72
CA ARG A 810 14.33 6.64 39.47
C ARG A 810 14.18 6.20 40.92
N HIS A 811 13.95 4.91 41.16
CA HIS A 811 13.81 4.35 42.51
C HIS A 811 15.06 4.54 43.36
N ILE A 812 16.27 4.43 42.77
CA ILE A 812 17.52 4.78 43.49
C ILE A 812 17.51 6.23 43.97
N GLY A 813 16.86 7.13 43.23
CA GLY A 813 16.79 8.55 43.55
C GLY A 813 15.77 8.91 44.64
N GLU A 814 14.78 8.05 44.92
CA GLU A 814 13.70 8.33 45.90
C GLU A 814 14.22 8.43 47.34
N ASP A 815 15.29 7.70 47.66
CA ASP A 815 15.87 7.63 49.01
C ASP A 815 17.08 8.57 49.20
N LEU A 816 17.34 9.50 48.26
CA LEU A 816 18.51 10.39 48.34
C LEU A 816 18.26 11.62 49.23
N PRO A 817 19.31 12.11 49.93
CA PRO A 817 19.25 13.38 50.64
C PRO A 817 18.88 14.56 49.73
N GLU A 818 18.22 15.57 50.29
CA GLU A 818 17.85 16.78 49.56
C GLU A 818 19.08 17.46 48.91
N GLY A 819 19.02 17.65 47.59
CA GLY A 819 20.12 18.21 46.80
C GLY A 819 21.06 17.18 46.14
N GLU A 820 20.95 15.89 46.47
CA GLU A 820 21.60 14.81 45.75
C GLU A 820 20.70 14.26 44.64
N THR A 821 21.29 13.89 43.50
CA THR A 821 20.54 13.28 42.39
C THR A 821 21.34 12.14 41.78
N VAL A 822 20.65 11.12 41.31
CA VAL A 822 21.26 10.04 40.54
C VAL A 822 21.88 10.61 39.27
N GLN A 823 23.14 10.26 38.98
CA GLN A 823 23.81 10.61 37.74
C GLN A 823 23.73 9.41 36.78
N ALA A 824 22.70 9.38 35.93
CA ALA A 824 22.40 8.24 35.08
C ALA A 824 22.93 8.44 33.65
N LEU A 825 23.79 7.55 33.15
CA LEU A 825 24.27 7.52 31.76
C LEU A 825 23.48 6.49 30.95
N ILE A 826 22.82 6.92 29.87
CA ILE A 826 22.17 6.03 28.89
C ILE A 826 22.98 6.04 27.60
N THR A 827 23.59 4.91 27.24
CA THR A 827 24.46 4.82 26.06
C THR A 827 24.59 3.40 25.49
N GLY A 828 25.36 3.22 24.42
CA GLY A 828 25.65 1.92 23.79
C GLY A 828 24.96 1.70 22.44
N SER A 829 23.82 2.35 22.22
CA SER A 829 23.16 2.37 20.91
C SER A 829 22.19 3.54 20.75
N LEU A 830 21.94 3.95 19.51
CA LEU A 830 20.91 4.94 19.20
C LEU A 830 19.50 4.42 19.49
N HIS A 831 19.26 3.11 19.37
CA HIS A 831 17.95 2.51 19.67
C HIS A 831 17.58 2.58 21.15
N LEU A 832 18.53 2.27 22.05
CA LEU A 832 18.33 2.42 23.49
C LEU A 832 18.07 3.88 23.85
N VAL A 833 18.90 4.79 23.34
CA VAL A 833 18.79 6.23 23.60
C VAL A 833 17.47 6.79 23.08
N GLY A 834 17.03 6.33 21.91
CA GLY A 834 15.73 6.66 21.34
C GLY A 834 14.54 6.21 22.18
N GLY A 835 14.53 4.92 22.57
CA GLY A 835 13.50 4.38 23.44
C GLY A 835 13.47 5.07 24.81
N ALA A 836 14.64 5.35 25.37
CA ALA A 836 14.75 6.06 26.64
C ALA A 836 14.19 7.48 26.56
N LEU A 837 14.58 8.26 25.55
CA LEU A 837 14.06 9.62 25.38
C LEU A 837 12.53 9.62 25.15
N GLY A 838 12.00 8.64 24.43
CA GLY A 838 10.54 8.48 24.28
C GLY A 838 9.81 8.27 25.62
N ILE A 839 10.45 7.61 26.59
CA ILE A 839 9.90 7.44 27.95
C ILE A 839 10.09 8.71 28.79
N LEU A 840 11.27 9.33 28.72
CA LEU A 840 11.60 10.53 29.51
C LEU A 840 10.78 11.76 29.10
N GLU A 841 10.36 11.86 27.85
CA GLU A 841 9.66 13.04 27.32
C GLU A 841 8.16 12.83 27.08
N LYS A 842 7.67 11.59 27.13
CA LYS A 842 6.25 11.24 26.92
C LYS A 842 5.68 11.89 25.64
N ALA A 843 4.69 12.78 25.76
CA ALA A 843 4.00 13.43 24.65
C ALA A 843 4.82 14.52 23.96
N ASP A 844 5.86 15.06 24.61
CA ASP A 844 6.69 16.16 24.11
C ASP A 844 7.91 15.67 23.30
N ALA A 845 7.90 14.40 22.90
CA ALA A 845 9.09 13.73 22.40
C ALA A 845 9.50 14.10 20.96
N LEU A 846 8.76 14.94 20.23
CA LEU A 846 9.03 15.25 18.81
C LEU A 846 8.81 16.72 18.43
#